data_AF-A0A5N5WP40-F1
#
_entry.id   AF-A0A5N5WP40-F1
#
_cell.length_a   1.000
_cell.length_b   1.000
_cell.length_c   1.000
_cell.angle_alpha   90.00
_cell.angle_beta   90.00
_cell.angle_gamma   90.00
#
_symmetry.space_group_name_H-M   'P 1'
#
loop_
_entity.id
_entity.type
_entity.pdbx_description
1 polymer ?
#
loop_
_entity_poly.entity_id
_entity_poly.type
_entity_poly.pdbx_seq_one_letter_code
_entity_poly.pdbx_strand_id
1 'polypeptide(L)'
;MYWPNGVPRVYAVNGPAIPPVPSEDDEAVDLESSVEQSLSLSDNGPKEPSGTDVAWADEAINGLCVSRNGHVFATMTSTSIAVWQTRPTAVVAAVARSATSLSTYGPNVALLMHPDSTIIVVQTLNGYLLTYTVATDPNGYVYQQHFDHSTQTRRQQLAREEDANGVRDASIRFRMAIKIESGIVKALALDSELVVATVKPAAVQCIRWTPDAQGAQTTSELLSRILGVSKRTSIIEMVYDRAINLLVWVTNEGQAYAVQRIPKGSRDAEAPKKLFQGHCFHNPTNDGEKAVKVAVNARFSLLTVNCANGDIFVYTAKDYLGNVPLSHKLQLPASPTTTGSLSFMSYSPDGYCLFAGYERGWTTWSVFGKPGGNSFSADRSLAKTNAEDWVTGVSNGCWIGGGSDIILTGHNDRRLWILETARSALTGCFSSANLARGLLQTGTEVILYRGHDLSDLTTISGKDSLWHHAQYPPTYLHSQWPIRSSVVSQDGRYVAIAGRRGLAHYSVNSGRWKVFEDSKIENSFAVRGGMCWYGHILIAAIESDGSYELRLYSRELPLNNQSVLHIEYLPSPVVFIGPSGEDSILVYTYDNILYHFIIDSMHARIALVPVGQIAFNGIVRAPTRVRSISWVLPEDQLRDGDPSQDVKVASVLLLVDGNLVLLQPSHLPTGELKYDMRVVSHDVEYYILMRDQLSFNFSPPLDESRPPSPSAEMVLNMQHHNLSLSDSLWMFCGKDLLAWGDVQDVLQREDVPKAIEIPLDFYPLSVLLNKGIVLGVESEMTQRRDATFAVLKFAIRTHLFLPYFLQYCLVHGDMPAALSLCQHFSHLSYFPHALEILLHHILDEEVDNASRDSKVEDPSQKHAPLLPSVISFLQASLPTRVYLDIVVQCTRKTELRSWRTLFTYLPPPRDLFEQALKLNSLKTAVGYLLVLQAFEDDDGHEAPIEDYVVRLLVLASQKGDWELCAELARFLIALDESGDMLRRAIDRTGLRDGGLPGAGLNGSGTNVKGLGLAITPSWSSLSAVSSISPRRSLSRQESDTSRTHEKMDSVEEAS
;
A
#
# COMPACT_ATOMS: atom_id res chain seq x y z
N MET A 1 2.78 -2.17 1.18
CA MET A 1 2.14 -0.98 0.60
C MET A 1 2.65 0.31 1.22
N TYR A 2 2.54 1.41 0.46
CA TYR A 2 3.09 2.74 0.65
C TYR A 2 2.06 3.81 0.27
N TRP A 3 1.73 4.70 1.20
CA TRP A 3 0.82 5.82 0.99
C TRP A 3 1.59 7.13 1.20
N PRO A 4 1.60 8.05 0.22
CA PRO A 4 2.15 9.40 0.42
C PRO A 4 1.49 10.12 1.60
N ASN A 5 2.29 10.83 2.40
CA ASN A 5 1.86 11.38 3.69
C ASN A 5 2.30 12.84 3.87
N GLY A 6 1.37 13.69 4.33
CA GLY A 6 1.63 15.06 4.73
C GLY A 6 1.89 16.02 3.57
N VAL A 7 2.80 16.97 3.80
CA VAL A 7 3.21 18.01 2.84
C VAL A 7 4.70 17.81 2.56
N PRO A 8 5.15 17.79 1.29
CA PRO A 8 6.55 17.58 0.98
C PRO A 8 7.44 18.74 1.46
N ARG A 9 8.60 18.39 2.00
CA ARG A 9 9.62 19.33 2.50
C ARG A 9 10.45 19.86 1.33
N VAL A 10 10.65 21.17 1.27
CA VAL A 10 11.27 21.85 0.11
C VAL A 10 12.68 22.33 0.44
N TYR A 11 13.66 22.02 -0.40
CA TYR A 11 15.04 22.46 -0.26
C TYR A 11 15.61 22.98 -1.60
N ALA A 12 16.61 23.86 -1.53
CA ALA A 12 17.43 24.29 -2.67
C ALA A 12 18.81 24.73 -2.14
N VAL A 13 19.83 24.83 -3.01
CA VAL A 13 21.24 24.99 -2.59
C VAL A 13 21.48 26.23 -1.72
N ASN A 14 20.80 27.34 -2.03
CA ASN A 14 20.82 28.58 -1.24
C ASN A 14 19.48 28.84 -0.53
N GLY A 15 18.76 27.77 -0.16
CA GLY A 15 17.40 27.85 0.37
C GLY A 15 16.34 28.12 -0.71
N PRO A 16 15.06 27.72 -0.49
CA PRO A 16 14.03 27.74 -1.53
C PRO A 16 13.54 29.15 -1.92
N ALA A 17 13.89 30.19 -1.16
CA ALA A 17 13.42 31.58 -1.35
C ALA A 17 11.88 31.72 -1.30
N ILE A 18 11.25 31.05 -0.32
CA ILE A 18 9.81 31.17 -0.06
C ILE A 18 9.53 32.57 0.51
N PRO A 19 8.71 33.41 -0.12
CA PRO A 19 8.34 34.71 0.44
C PRO A 19 7.50 34.49 1.72
N PRO A 20 7.74 35.25 2.79
CA PRO A 20 6.92 35.16 3.99
C PRO A 20 5.48 35.60 3.68
N VAL A 21 4.51 34.84 4.19
CA VAL A 21 3.10 35.26 4.20
C VAL A 21 2.97 36.33 5.30
N PRO A 22 2.38 37.51 5.03
CA PRO A 22 2.05 38.45 6.09
C PRO A 22 0.96 37.85 6.99
N SER A 23 1.29 37.65 8.26
CA SER A 23 0.33 37.26 9.29
C SER A 23 -0.67 38.39 9.52
N GLU A 24 -1.97 38.09 9.60
CA GLU A 24 -2.98 39.08 10.05
C GLU A 24 -2.84 39.45 11.54
N ASP A 25 -1.99 38.72 12.29
CA ASP A 25 -1.71 38.95 13.71
C ASP A 25 -0.51 39.90 13.97
N ASP A 26 0.21 40.37 12.95
CA ASP A 26 1.29 41.37 13.12
C ASP A 26 0.73 42.80 13.24
N GLU A 27 -0.08 43.06 14.27
CA GLU A 27 -0.22 44.44 14.78
C GLU A 27 1.14 44.90 15.33
N ALA A 28 1.55 46.10 14.92
CA ALA A 28 2.90 46.60 15.15
C ALA A 28 3.25 46.70 16.64
N VAL A 29 4.13 45.81 17.10
CA VAL A 29 4.88 46.02 18.34
C VAL A 29 6.06 46.94 18.03
N ASP A 30 5.80 48.25 18.10
CA ASP A 30 6.87 49.26 18.18
C ASP A 30 7.76 48.95 19.40
N LEU A 31 8.97 48.47 19.14
CA LEU A 31 10.01 48.28 20.15
C LEU A 31 11.20 49.18 19.81
N GLU A 32 11.45 50.10 20.73
CA GLU A 32 12.21 51.33 20.50
C GLU A 32 13.67 51.11 20.09
N SER A 33 14.17 52.08 19.31
CA SER A 33 15.57 52.18 18.91
C SER A 33 16.53 52.33 20.10
N SER A 34 17.47 51.41 20.26
CA SER A 34 18.70 51.61 21.04
C SER A 34 19.90 51.80 20.11
N VAL A 35 20.31 53.07 19.96
CA VAL A 35 21.49 53.48 19.18
C VAL A 35 22.71 53.52 20.08
N GLU A 36 23.71 52.67 19.81
CA GLU A 36 25.12 52.78 20.21
C GLU A 36 25.89 51.61 19.57
N GLN A 37 27.12 51.71 19.02
CA GLN A 37 27.97 52.85 18.70
C GLN A 37 29.02 52.35 17.69
N SER A 38 29.17 52.97 16.50
CA SER A 38 30.27 52.63 15.56
C SER A 38 30.91 53.90 15.00
N LEU A 39 32.04 54.29 15.60
CA LEU A 39 32.82 55.43 15.18
C LEU A 39 33.90 55.04 14.15
N SER A 40 33.76 55.64 12.98
CA SER A 40 34.68 55.78 11.85
C SER A 40 36.18 55.57 12.08
N LEU A 41 36.87 55.06 11.06
CA LEU A 41 37.78 55.88 10.24
C LEU A 41 38.07 55.23 8.87
N SER A 42 38.48 56.06 7.91
CA SER A 42 38.48 55.80 6.46
C SER A 42 39.78 55.23 5.90
N ASP A 43 39.70 54.47 4.79
CA ASP A 43 40.65 54.65 3.69
C ASP A 43 40.01 54.39 2.31
N ASN A 44 40.54 55.03 1.26
CA ASN A 44 40.00 55.04 -0.09
C ASN A 44 40.65 53.96 -0.97
N GLY A 45 39.83 53.03 -1.49
CA GLY A 45 40.18 52.17 -2.62
C GLY A 45 39.06 52.19 -3.66
N PRO A 46 39.35 52.09 -4.97
CA PRO A 46 38.30 52.01 -5.98
C PRO A 46 37.49 50.72 -5.77
N LYS A 47 36.17 50.84 -5.66
CA LYS A 47 35.28 49.68 -5.64
C LYS A 47 35.35 48.98 -7.00
N GLU A 48 36.07 47.86 -7.06
CA GLU A 48 35.82 46.85 -8.09
C GLU A 48 34.38 46.33 -7.95
N PRO A 49 33.64 46.11 -9.04
CA PRO A 49 32.30 45.55 -8.98
C PRO A 49 32.37 44.03 -8.77
N SER A 50 32.54 43.59 -7.52
CA SER A 50 32.50 42.18 -7.12
C SER A 50 31.06 41.62 -7.11
N GLY A 51 30.35 41.76 -8.22
CA GLY A 51 28.90 41.50 -8.36
C GLY A 51 28.55 40.32 -9.27
N THR A 52 29.36 39.26 -9.28
CA THR A 52 28.97 37.96 -9.86
C THR A 52 28.43 37.04 -8.77
N ASP A 53 27.24 37.36 -8.27
CA ASP A 53 26.51 36.49 -7.35
C ASP A 53 26.13 35.15 -7.99
N VAL A 54 25.72 34.21 -7.14
CA VAL A 54 25.79 32.74 -7.34
C VAL A 54 24.73 32.17 -8.31
N ALA A 55 24.70 32.67 -9.56
CA ALA A 55 23.69 32.33 -10.56
C ALA A 55 23.53 30.83 -10.87
N TRP A 56 24.56 30.01 -10.67
CA TRP A 56 24.47 28.55 -10.87
C TRP A 56 23.57 27.85 -9.84
N ALA A 57 23.36 28.44 -8.66
CA ALA A 57 22.49 27.89 -7.62
C ALA A 57 20.99 28.10 -7.92
N ASP A 58 20.68 28.90 -8.93
CA ASP A 58 19.32 29.14 -9.44
C ASP A 58 19.01 28.34 -10.72
N GLU A 59 19.97 27.58 -11.24
CA GLU A 59 19.72 26.65 -12.34
C GLU A 59 18.81 25.49 -11.91
N ALA A 60 17.93 25.05 -12.83
CA ALA A 60 17.08 23.89 -12.62
C ALA A 60 17.90 22.60 -12.44
N ILE A 61 17.41 21.72 -11.54
CA ILE A 61 18.02 20.40 -11.30
C ILE A 61 17.68 19.48 -12.48
N ASN A 62 18.69 18.91 -13.12
CA ASN A 62 18.57 18.02 -14.28
C ASN A 62 19.21 16.64 -14.07
N GLY A 63 19.70 16.35 -12.86
CA GLY A 63 20.16 15.03 -12.47
C GLY A 63 20.16 14.84 -10.96
N LEU A 64 19.87 13.61 -10.54
CA LEU A 64 19.75 13.19 -9.15
C LEU A 64 20.28 11.76 -9.01
N CYS A 65 21.09 11.49 -7.99
CA CYS A 65 21.48 10.12 -7.63
C CYS A 65 21.71 9.99 -6.12
N VAL A 66 21.55 8.78 -5.59
CA VAL A 66 21.66 8.47 -4.15
C VAL A 66 22.72 7.39 -3.90
N SER A 67 23.43 7.52 -2.78
CA SER A 67 24.37 6.50 -2.29
C SER A 67 23.66 5.20 -1.90
N ARG A 68 24.35 4.05 -1.97
CA ARG A 68 23.77 2.75 -1.61
C ARG A 68 23.26 2.69 -0.16
N ASN A 69 23.86 3.46 0.75
CA ASN A 69 23.47 3.51 2.17
C ASN A 69 22.36 4.54 2.46
N GLY A 70 21.98 5.37 1.49
CA GLY A 70 20.94 6.40 1.63
C GLY A 70 21.32 7.61 2.48
N HIS A 71 22.56 7.72 2.98
CA HIS A 71 23.01 8.82 3.85
C HIS A 71 23.48 10.06 3.10
N VAL A 72 23.85 9.90 1.83
CA VAL A 72 24.28 10.97 0.92
C VAL A 72 23.53 10.85 -0.40
N PHE A 73 23.13 11.98 -0.99
CA PHE A 73 22.68 12.08 -2.37
C PHE A 73 23.38 13.23 -3.08
N ALA A 74 23.31 13.28 -4.41
CA ALA A 74 23.88 14.36 -5.20
C ALA A 74 22.87 14.84 -6.25
N THR A 75 22.87 16.15 -6.49
CA THR A 75 22.11 16.81 -7.55
C THR A 75 23.06 17.46 -8.55
N MET A 76 22.56 17.69 -9.76
CA MET A 76 23.32 18.24 -10.88
C MET A 76 22.47 19.30 -11.60
N THR A 77 23.10 20.38 -12.01
CA THR A 77 22.55 21.35 -12.97
C THR A 77 23.37 21.29 -14.27
N SER A 78 23.05 22.13 -15.25
CA SER A 78 23.80 22.19 -16.51
C SER A 78 25.29 22.53 -16.32
N THR A 79 25.62 23.31 -15.28
CA THR A 79 26.98 23.76 -14.95
C THR A 79 27.55 23.25 -13.63
N SER A 80 26.71 22.81 -12.68
CA SER A 80 27.13 22.55 -11.30
C SER A 80 26.77 21.15 -10.77
N ILE A 81 27.36 20.79 -9.63
CA ILE A 81 27.10 19.58 -8.86
C ILE A 81 26.99 19.98 -7.38
N ALA A 82 25.96 19.50 -6.68
CA ALA A 82 25.84 19.62 -5.23
C ALA A 82 25.72 18.25 -4.57
N VAL A 83 26.40 18.07 -3.45
CA VAL A 83 26.40 16.86 -2.61
C VAL A 83 25.66 17.19 -1.32
N TRP A 84 24.74 16.31 -0.94
CA TRP A 84 23.79 16.52 0.15
C TRP A 84 23.90 15.39 1.17
N GLN A 85 23.92 15.74 2.45
CA GLN A 85 23.60 14.80 3.52
C GLN A 85 22.08 14.61 3.54
N THR A 86 21.62 13.36 3.71
CA THR A 86 20.19 13.06 3.66
C THR A 86 19.45 13.45 4.95
N ARG A 87 20.07 13.23 6.12
CA ARG A 87 19.48 13.54 7.43
C ARG A 87 20.52 14.14 8.39
N PRO A 88 20.31 15.37 8.93
CA PRO A 88 19.40 16.39 8.38
C PRO A 88 19.72 16.66 6.91
N THR A 89 18.70 17.06 6.14
CA THR A 89 18.85 17.35 4.71
C THR A 89 19.58 18.67 4.52
N ALA A 90 20.83 18.64 4.05
CA ALA A 90 21.67 19.82 3.89
C ALA A 90 22.71 19.62 2.78
N VAL A 91 23.08 20.69 2.07
CA VAL A 91 24.25 20.68 1.17
C VAL A 91 25.51 20.61 2.04
N VAL A 92 26.38 19.64 1.75
CA VAL A 92 27.68 19.49 2.42
C VAL A 92 28.85 19.91 1.52
N ALA A 93 28.69 19.85 0.20
CA ALA A 93 29.68 20.32 -0.76
C ALA A 93 29.03 20.70 -2.09
N ALA A 94 29.57 21.68 -2.82
CA ALA A 94 29.14 21.99 -4.17
C ALA A 94 30.31 22.47 -5.04
N VAL A 95 30.22 22.25 -6.36
CA VAL A 95 31.17 22.73 -7.36
C VAL A 95 30.41 23.24 -8.58
N ALA A 96 30.66 24.50 -8.92
CA ALA A 96 30.34 25.07 -10.23
C ALA A 96 31.52 24.87 -11.18
N ARG A 97 31.26 24.49 -12.43
CA ARG A 97 32.30 24.34 -13.46
C ARG A 97 32.64 25.69 -14.07
N SER A 98 33.93 25.93 -14.32
CA SER A 98 34.38 27.14 -15.03
C SER A 98 33.86 27.20 -16.46
N ALA A 99 33.73 28.40 -17.02
CA ALA A 99 33.39 28.60 -18.44
C ALA A 99 34.34 27.83 -19.39
N THR A 100 35.64 27.76 -19.05
CA THR A 100 36.64 26.96 -19.79
C THR A 100 36.41 25.46 -19.70
N SER A 101 35.94 24.95 -18.56
CA SER A 101 35.54 23.54 -18.42
C SER A 101 34.31 23.24 -19.27
N LEU A 102 33.32 24.14 -19.28
CA LEU A 102 32.07 23.99 -20.04
C LEU A 102 32.31 24.08 -21.55
N SER A 103 33.14 25.01 -22.03
CA SER A 103 33.49 25.09 -23.45
C SER A 103 34.29 23.88 -23.94
N THR A 104 35.15 23.31 -23.09
CA THR A 104 35.99 22.15 -23.46
C THR A 104 35.22 20.84 -23.43
N TYR A 105 34.56 20.51 -22.31
CA TYR A 105 33.93 19.21 -22.11
C TYR A 105 32.43 19.21 -22.39
N GLY A 106 31.81 20.37 -22.61
CA GLY A 106 30.35 20.52 -22.76
C GLY A 106 29.61 20.58 -21.40
N PRO A 107 28.31 20.94 -21.41
CA PRO A 107 27.45 20.92 -20.22
C PRO A 107 27.25 19.51 -19.65
N ASN A 108 26.78 19.45 -18.41
CA ASN A 108 26.45 18.21 -17.72
C ASN A 108 25.16 17.59 -18.29
N VAL A 109 25.10 16.25 -18.41
CA VAL A 109 23.96 15.51 -19.00
C VAL A 109 23.50 14.31 -18.17
N ALA A 110 24.40 13.62 -17.45
CA ALA A 110 24.01 12.58 -16.50
C ALA A 110 24.93 12.54 -15.28
N LEU A 111 24.34 12.23 -14.11
CA LEU A 111 25.04 12.13 -12.83
C LEU A 111 25.08 10.66 -12.38
N LEU A 112 26.27 10.16 -12.03
CA LEU A 112 26.50 8.83 -11.51
C LEU A 112 27.27 8.93 -10.19
N MET A 113 27.02 8.01 -9.26
CA MET A 113 27.76 7.90 -8.01
C MET A 113 28.31 6.47 -7.89
N HIS A 114 29.58 6.34 -7.50
CA HIS A 114 30.16 5.06 -7.15
C HIS A 114 29.45 4.52 -5.87
N PRO A 115 29.18 3.22 -5.73
CA PRO A 115 28.24 2.75 -4.70
C PRO A 115 28.67 2.97 -3.24
N ASP A 116 29.93 3.29 -2.97
CA ASP A 116 30.45 3.70 -1.66
C ASP A 116 30.37 5.22 -1.39
N SER A 117 29.80 6.01 -2.31
CA SER A 117 29.72 7.48 -2.31
C SER A 117 31.05 8.26 -2.38
N THR A 118 32.20 7.61 -2.55
CA THR A 118 33.51 8.28 -2.59
C THR A 118 33.84 8.95 -3.93
N ILE A 119 33.18 8.53 -5.01
CA ILE A 119 33.39 9.07 -6.37
C ILE A 119 32.05 9.44 -6.99
N ILE A 120 31.97 10.65 -7.53
CA ILE A 120 30.90 11.12 -8.42
C ILE A 120 31.46 11.19 -9.85
N VAL A 121 30.67 10.75 -10.83
CA VAL A 121 31.01 10.83 -12.25
C VAL A 121 29.92 11.57 -13.02
N VAL A 122 30.32 12.58 -13.78
CA VAL A 122 29.41 13.35 -14.64
C VAL A 122 29.68 13.03 -16.10
N GLN A 123 28.65 12.56 -16.80
CA GLN A 123 28.62 12.47 -18.25
C GLN A 123 28.32 13.84 -18.84
N THR A 124 29.12 14.28 -19.80
CA THR A 124 28.96 15.57 -20.48
C THR A 124 28.55 15.42 -21.93
N LEU A 125 27.97 16.47 -22.50
CA LEU A 125 27.48 16.49 -23.88
C LEU A 125 28.56 16.16 -24.93
N ASN A 126 29.81 16.61 -24.72
CA ASN A 126 30.90 16.35 -25.68
C ASN A 126 31.55 14.96 -25.47
N GLY A 127 30.93 14.05 -24.73
CA GLY A 127 31.39 12.66 -24.56
C GLY A 127 32.60 12.51 -23.63
N TYR A 128 32.65 13.30 -22.55
CA TYR A 128 33.60 13.08 -21.45
C TYR A 128 32.88 12.52 -20.22
N LEU A 129 33.60 11.71 -19.43
CA LEU A 129 33.25 11.36 -18.06
C LEU A 129 34.19 12.14 -17.13
N LEU A 130 33.66 13.12 -16.40
CA LEU A 130 34.39 13.90 -15.41
C LEU A 130 34.27 13.22 -14.05
N THR A 131 35.38 12.87 -13.41
CA THR A 131 35.38 12.21 -12.10
C THR A 131 35.74 13.18 -10.98
N TYR A 132 35.00 13.09 -9.88
CA TYR A 132 35.17 13.89 -8.67
C TYR A 132 35.26 12.95 -7.47
N THR A 133 36.24 13.14 -6.58
CA THR A 133 36.27 12.46 -5.29
C THR A 133 35.52 13.29 -4.25
N VAL A 134 34.67 12.63 -3.49
CA VAL A 134 34.07 13.15 -2.26
C VAL A 134 34.86 12.58 -1.08
N ALA A 135 35.38 13.44 -0.22
CA ALA A 135 36.08 13.07 1.00
C ALA A 135 35.40 13.73 2.19
N THR A 136 34.87 12.91 3.10
CA THR A 136 34.22 13.33 4.35
C THR A 136 35.14 13.04 5.53
N ASP A 137 35.31 13.99 6.45
CA ASP A 137 35.95 13.72 7.73
C ASP A 137 34.92 13.03 8.67
N PRO A 138 35.19 11.85 9.24
CA PRO A 138 34.28 11.21 10.22
C PRO A 138 34.05 12.06 11.48
N ASN A 139 35.04 12.87 11.87
CA ASN A 139 35.05 13.66 13.09
C ASN A 139 34.78 15.15 12.81
N GLY A 140 34.85 15.59 11.55
CA GLY A 140 34.58 16.95 11.13
C GLY A 140 33.09 17.23 10.95
N TYR A 141 32.58 18.24 11.67
CA TYR A 141 31.19 18.71 11.55
C TYR A 141 31.20 20.22 11.29
N VAL A 142 30.43 20.66 10.28
CA VAL A 142 30.26 22.09 9.95
C VAL A 142 29.25 22.74 10.90
N TYR A 143 28.20 21.99 11.28
CA TYR A 143 27.19 22.40 12.25
C TYR A 143 26.84 21.23 13.16
N GLN A 144 26.78 21.47 14.47
CA GLN A 144 26.43 20.48 15.48
C GLN A 144 25.24 20.96 16.32
N GLN A 145 24.18 20.13 16.37
CA GLN A 145 23.00 20.43 17.17
C GLN A 145 23.23 20.03 18.63
N HIS A 146 23.01 20.97 19.54
CA HIS A 146 23.10 20.76 20.98
C HIS A 146 21.69 20.70 21.57
N PHE A 147 21.36 19.65 22.31
CA PHE A 147 20.11 19.53 23.04
C PHE A 147 20.32 19.99 24.49
N ASP A 148 19.43 20.85 24.99
CA ASP A 148 19.53 21.34 26.37
C ASP A 148 18.92 20.32 27.35
N HIS A 149 19.77 19.67 28.13
CA HIS A 149 19.39 18.60 29.06
C HIS A 149 18.87 19.12 30.41
N SER A 150 18.72 20.44 30.57
CA SER A 150 18.38 21.12 31.83
C SER A 150 17.06 20.68 32.48
N THR A 151 16.14 20.07 31.73
CA THR A 151 14.81 19.63 32.21
C THR A 151 14.71 18.15 32.57
N GLN A 152 15.77 17.34 32.38
CA GLN A 152 15.76 15.91 32.74
C GLN A 152 16.51 15.63 34.05
N THR A 153 15.91 14.81 34.91
CA THR A 153 16.34 14.59 36.30
C THR A 153 17.72 13.93 36.43
N ARG A 154 18.77 14.75 36.63
CA ARG A 154 20.01 14.57 37.42
C ARG A 154 20.74 13.20 37.46
N ARG A 155 20.51 12.28 36.52
CA ARG A 155 21.17 10.96 36.44
C ARG A 155 21.90 10.67 35.12
N GLN A 156 21.87 11.58 34.14
CA GLN A 156 22.54 11.43 32.83
C GLN A 156 23.79 12.34 32.65
N GLN A 157 24.46 12.74 33.74
CA GLN A 157 25.62 13.65 33.68
C GLN A 157 26.97 12.97 33.33
N LEU A 158 27.00 11.70 32.90
CA LEU A 158 28.23 10.95 32.61
C LEU A 158 28.37 10.51 31.14
N ALA A 159 27.39 10.78 30.27
CA ALA A 159 27.52 10.56 28.83
C ALA A 159 28.23 11.74 28.15
N ARG A 160 29.54 11.89 28.41
CA ARG A 160 30.41 12.74 27.59
C ARG A 160 31.08 11.92 26.50
N GLU A 161 31.14 12.56 25.33
CA GLU A 161 32.00 12.28 24.18
C GLU A 161 31.65 11.08 23.26
N GLU A 162 31.42 11.50 22.00
CA GLU A 162 31.60 10.82 20.72
C GLU A 162 30.41 10.14 19.99
N ASP A 163 30.49 10.34 18.67
CA ASP A 163 29.60 10.00 17.54
C ASP A 163 28.25 10.72 17.30
N ALA A 164 28.21 11.39 16.13
CA ALA A 164 27.07 11.56 15.22
C ALA A 164 25.94 12.58 15.55
N ASN A 165 26.25 13.86 15.80
CA ASN A 165 25.25 14.92 15.95
C ASN A 165 25.50 16.18 15.08
N GLY A 166 25.68 16.05 13.76
CA GLY A 166 25.86 17.23 12.91
C GLY A 166 25.78 17.04 11.39
N VAL A 167 25.83 18.17 10.69
CA VAL A 167 26.12 18.25 9.25
C VAL A 167 27.62 18.01 9.07
N ARG A 168 27.99 16.94 8.37
CA ARG A 168 29.39 16.52 8.23
C ARG A 168 30.17 17.45 7.32
N ASP A 169 31.45 17.64 7.61
CA ASP A 169 32.38 18.27 6.68
C ASP A 169 32.67 17.32 5.50
N ALA A 170 32.52 17.84 4.29
CA ALA A 170 32.73 17.13 3.04
C ALA A 170 33.44 18.04 2.03
N SER A 171 34.52 17.54 1.43
CA SER A 171 35.19 18.21 0.32
C SER A 171 35.01 17.41 -0.98
N ILE A 172 34.66 18.12 -2.06
CA ILE A 172 34.59 17.56 -3.41
C ILE A 172 35.79 18.06 -4.23
N ARG A 173 36.49 17.16 -4.93
CA ARG A 173 37.70 17.49 -5.70
C ARG A 173 37.65 16.82 -7.07
N PHE A 174 37.82 17.61 -8.13
CA PHE A 174 37.99 17.08 -9.48
C PHE A 174 39.25 16.20 -9.56
N ARG A 175 39.15 15.04 -10.23
CA ARG A 175 40.24 14.07 -10.39
C ARG A 175 40.75 14.02 -11.82
N MET A 176 39.90 13.71 -12.78
CA MET A 176 40.27 13.57 -14.19
C MET A 176 39.06 13.69 -15.14
N ALA A 177 39.34 13.95 -16.41
CA ALA A 177 38.37 13.89 -17.50
C ALA A 177 38.72 12.72 -18.44
N ILE A 178 37.84 11.73 -18.57
CA ILE A 178 38.02 10.58 -19.46
C ILE A 178 37.26 10.87 -20.76
N LYS A 179 37.97 11.02 -21.88
CA LYS A 179 37.35 11.15 -23.21
C LYS A 179 36.94 9.79 -23.75
N ILE A 180 35.69 9.66 -24.20
CA ILE A 180 35.23 8.52 -24.99
C ILE A 180 35.06 9.00 -26.44
N GLU A 181 36.04 8.70 -27.29
CA GLU A 181 36.06 9.16 -28.71
C GLU A 181 34.86 8.65 -29.50
N SER A 182 34.42 7.42 -29.22
CA SER A 182 33.24 6.77 -29.81
C SER A 182 31.90 7.40 -29.42
N GLY A 183 31.90 8.46 -28.60
CA GLY A 183 30.72 9.05 -27.97
C GLY A 183 30.13 8.17 -26.87
N ILE A 184 29.29 8.77 -26.01
CA ILE A 184 28.62 8.10 -24.88
C ILE A 184 27.11 8.20 -25.08
N VAL A 185 26.40 7.08 -25.02
CA VAL A 185 24.94 7.09 -24.89
C VAL A 185 24.56 7.09 -23.41
N LYS A 186 24.96 6.02 -22.70
CA LYS A 186 24.71 5.81 -21.27
C LYS A 186 25.96 5.24 -20.60
N ALA A 187 26.09 5.48 -19.30
CA ALA A 187 27.12 4.88 -18.46
C ALA A 187 26.54 4.45 -17.11
N LEU A 188 27.16 3.45 -16.48
CA LEU A 188 26.86 2.95 -15.14
C LEU A 188 28.15 2.95 -14.30
N ALA A 189 28.05 3.36 -13.04
CA ALA A 189 29.13 3.25 -12.06
C ALA A 189 28.92 2.01 -11.19
N LEU A 190 29.69 0.95 -11.42
CA LEU A 190 29.63 -0.30 -10.65
C LEU A 190 30.74 -0.35 -9.60
N ASP A 191 30.70 -1.32 -8.68
CA ASP A 191 31.67 -1.46 -7.58
C ASP A 191 33.15 -1.70 -8.02
N SER A 192 33.41 -2.00 -9.29
CA SER A 192 34.76 -2.31 -9.81
C SER A 192 35.12 -1.61 -11.12
N GLU A 193 34.13 -1.07 -11.84
CA GLU A 193 34.31 -0.45 -13.15
C GLU A 193 33.14 0.46 -13.52
N LEU A 194 33.42 1.42 -14.41
CA LEU A 194 32.43 2.07 -15.24
C LEU A 194 32.07 1.17 -16.42
N VAL A 195 30.79 1.02 -16.72
CA VAL A 195 30.29 0.35 -17.93
C VAL A 195 29.63 1.39 -18.83
N VAL A 196 30.13 1.56 -20.04
CA VAL A 196 29.81 2.66 -20.95
C VAL A 196 29.28 2.11 -22.28
N ALA A 197 28.08 2.50 -22.69
CA ALA A 197 27.55 2.23 -24.02
C ALA A 197 27.97 3.35 -24.99
N THR A 198 28.64 2.98 -26.09
CA THR A 198 29.21 3.92 -27.05
C THR A 198 28.31 4.16 -28.27
N VAL A 199 28.44 5.34 -28.88
CA VAL A 199 27.60 5.75 -30.02
C VAL A 199 28.05 5.09 -31.33
N LYS A 200 29.33 5.26 -31.71
CA LYS A 200 29.89 4.72 -32.97
C LYS A 200 31.35 4.25 -32.76
N PRO A 201 31.65 2.94 -32.90
CA PRO A 201 30.72 1.83 -33.10
C PRO A 201 29.81 1.63 -31.87
N ALA A 202 28.66 0.97 -32.06
CA ALA A 202 27.80 0.53 -30.96
C ALA A 202 28.48 -0.63 -30.21
N ALA A 203 28.99 -0.33 -29.01
CA ALA A 203 29.77 -1.25 -28.19
C ALA A 203 29.52 -0.96 -26.70
N VAL A 204 29.94 -1.90 -25.87
CA VAL A 204 30.02 -1.73 -24.41
C VAL A 204 31.49 -1.74 -24.01
N GLN A 205 31.94 -0.64 -23.41
CA GLN A 205 33.30 -0.43 -22.91
C GLN A 205 33.28 -0.44 -21.38
N CYS A 206 34.09 -1.30 -20.78
CA CYS A 206 34.26 -1.41 -19.34
C CYS A 206 35.61 -0.81 -18.93
N ILE A 207 35.59 0.18 -18.03
CA ILE A 207 36.76 0.94 -17.57
C ILE A 207 36.89 0.73 -16.05
N ARG A 208 37.91 -0.01 -15.61
CA ARG A 208 38.09 -0.34 -14.19
C ARG A 208 38.55 0.87 -13.38
N TRP A 209 38.12 0.95 -12.11
CA TRP A 209 38.63 1.98 -11.20
C TRP A 209 40.11 1.80 -10.90
N THR A 210 40.56 0.55 -10.83
CA THR A 210 41.97 0.16 -10.67
C THR A 210 42.44 -0.66 -11.88
N PRO A 211 43.70 -0.48 -12.36
CA PRO A 211 44.28 -1.35 -13.38
C PRO A 211 44.32 -2.81 -12.93
N ASP A 212 44.31 -3.74 -13.89
CA ASP A 212 44.37 -5.16 -13.57
C ASP A 212 45.79 -5.73 -13.46
N ALA A 213 45.89 -7.02 -13.14
CA ALA A 213 47.19 -7.70 -12.98
C ALA A 213 48.03 -7.75 -14.27
N GLN A 214 47.45 -7.41 -15.44
CA GLN A 214 48.17 -7.23 -16.70
C GLN A 214 48.37 -5.74 -17.06
N GLY A 215 48.01 -4.81 -16.17
CA GLY A 215 48.06 -3.37 -16.40
C GLY A 215 46.93 -2.81 -17.27
N ALA A 216 45.98 -3.65 -17.72
CA ALA A 216 44.89 -3.23 -18.58
C ALA A 216 43.73 -2.66 -17.76
N GLN A 217 43.38 -1.40 -18.01
CA GLN A 217 42.26 -0.73 -17.33
C GLN A 217 40.95 -0.77 -18.14
N THR A 218 41.02 -0.95 -19.46
CA THR A 218 39.86 -0.88 -20.37
C THR A 218 39.65 -2.18 -21.15
N THR A 219 38.39 -2.59 -21.30
CA THR A 219 37.97 -3.69 -22.18
C THR A 219 36.73 -3.28 -22.97
N SER A 220 36.53 -3.80 -24.19
CA SER A 220 35.38 -3.44 -25.03
C SER A 220 34.86 -4.63 -25.81
N GLU A 221 33.55 -4.72 -25.97
CA GLU A 221 32.88 -5.71 -26.82
C GLU A 221 31.78 -5.05 -27.68
N LEU A 222 31.66 -5.44 -28.95
CA LEU A 222 30.66 -4.92 -29.88
C LEU A 222 29.25 -5.41 -29.51
N LEU A 223 28.25 -4.52 -29.53
CA LEU A 223 26.88 -4.84 -29.13
C LEU A 223 26.27 -6.00 -29.94
N SER A 224 26.56 -6.04 -31.25
CA SER A 224 26.12 -7.09 -32.16
C SER A 224 26.65 -8.48 -31.79
N ARG A 225 27.76 -8.60 -31.05
CA ARG A 225 28.29 -9.88 -30.54
C ARG A 225 27.66 -10.29 -29.22
N ILE A 226 27.33 -9.32 -28.37
CA ILE A 226 26.72 -9.56 -27.07
C ILE A 226 25.29 -10.08 -27.25
N LEU A 227 24.46 -9.34 -28.00
CA LEU A 227 23.02 -9.56 -28.15
C LEU A 227 22.60 -10.27 -29.45
N GLY A 228 23.52 -10.48 -30.40
CA GLY A 228 23.19 -11.06 -31.72
C GLY A 228 22.46 -10.10 -32.68
N VAL A 229 22.42 -8.80 -32.36
CA VAL A 229 21.65 -7.78 -33.10
C VAL A 229 22.40 -7.17 -34.29
N SER A 230 21.68 -6.40 -35.11
CA SER A 230 22.24 -5.61 -36.22
C SER A 230 23.33 -4.64 -35.76
N LYS A 231 24.33 -4.38 -36.61
CA LYS A 231 25.39 -3.38 -36.36
C LYS A 231 24.88 -1.93 -36.29
N ARG A 232 23.63 -1.68 -36.68
CA ARG A 232 22.96 -0.36 -36.56
C ARG A 232 22.30 -0.16 -35.21
N THR A 233 22.00 -1.24 -34.50
CA THR A 233 21.34 -1.20 -33.19
C THR A 233 22.29 -0.61 -32.14
N SER A 234 21.77 0.26 -31.28
CA SER A 234 22.45 0.86 -30.14
C SER A 234 21.61 0.75 -28.87
N ILE A 235 22.23 0.84 -27.70
CA ILE A 235 21.54 0.89 -26.41
C ILE A 235 21.03 2.32 -26.19
N ILE A 236 19.82 2.48 -25.63
CA ILE A 236 19.23 3.77 -25.22
C ILE A 236 19.08 3.93 -23.70
N GLU A 237 18.85 2.83 -22.98
CA GLU A 237 18.71 2.84 -21.52
C GLU A 237 19.42 1.63 -20.89
N MET A 238 20.00 1.82 -19.71
CA MET A 238 20.77 0.81 -18.98
C MET A 238 20.45 0.88 -17.49
N VAL A 239 20.14 -0.26 -16.89
CA VAL A 239 20.01 -0.42 -15.42
C VAL A 239 20.84 -1.63 -15.00
N TYR A 240 21.37 -1.60 -13.78
CA TYR A 240 22.01 -2.73 -13.12
C TYR A 240 21.48 -2.88 -11.70
N ASP A 241 21.14 -4.11 -11.32
CA ASP A 241 20.86 -4.48 -9.95
C ASP A 241 21.92 -5.45 -9.42
N ARG A 242 22.44 -5.17 -8.23
CA ARG A 242 23.49 -5.96 -7.57
C ARG A 242 22.96 -7.22 -6.88
N ALA A 243 21.75 -7.20 -6.33
CA ALA A 243 21.21 -8.31 -5.54
C ALA A 243 20.85 -9.52 -6.41
N ILE A 244 20.38 -9.29 -7.65
CA ILE A 244 20.24 -10.36 -8.67
C ILE A 244 21.39 -10.39 -9.69
N ASN A 245 22.38 -9.50 -9.56
CA ASN A 245 23.56 -9.34 -10.44
C ASN A 245 23.18 -9.37 -11.93
N LEU A 246 22.21 -8.53 -12.31
CA LEU A 246 21.61 -8.49 -13.64
C LEU A 246 21.66 -7.06 -14.19
N LEU A 247 22.07 -6.92 -15.45
CA LEU A 247 21.87 -5.70 -16.22
C LEU A 247 20.61 -5.83 -17.06
N VAL A 248 19.87 -4.74 -17.22
CA VAL A 248 18.77 -4.63 -18.19
C VAL A 248 19.10 -3.54 -19.19
N TRP A 249 19.14 -3.88 -20.47
CA TRP A 249 19.46 -2.94 -21.56
C TRP A 249 18.27 -2.82 -22.52
N VAL A 250 17.95 -1.59 -22.92
CA VAL A 250 16.95 -1.29 -23.95
C VAL A 250 17.65 -0.81 -25.22
N THR A 251 17.23 -1.28 -26.39
CA THR A 251 17.79 -0.87 -27.69
C THR A 251 16.95 0.22 -28.37
N ASN A 252 17.54 0.93 -29.34
CA ASN A 252 16.83 1.91 -30.17
C ASN A 252 15.71 1.30 -31.05
N GLU A 253 15.69 -0.03 -31.22
CA GLU A 253 14.60 -0.76 -31.89
C GLU A 253 13.43 -1.05 -30.93
N GLY A 254 13.56 -0.72 -29.64
CA GLY A 254 12.55 -0.92 -28.60
C GLY A 254 12.57 -2.30 -27.95
N GLN A 255 13.62 -3.11 -28.15
CA GLN A 255 13.78 -4.43 -27.54
C GLN A 255 14.45 -4.31 -26.17
N ALA A 256 14.03 -5.12 -25.19
CA ALA A 256 14.66 -5.17 -23.86
C ALA A 256 15.32 -6.53 -23.59
N TYR A 257 16.55 -6.47 -23.06
CA TYR A 257 17.43 -7.61 -22.82
C TYR A 257 17.83 -7.72 -21.36
N ALA A 258 17.75 -8.93 -20.81
CA ALA A 258 18.33 -9.32 -19.54
C ALA A 258 19.77 -9.79 -19.81
N VAL A 259 20.75 -9.14 -19.19
CA VAL A 259 22.17 -9.29 -19.54
C VAL A 259 23.01 -9.61 -18.31
N GLN A 260 23.76 -10.71 -18.38
CA GLN A 260 24.72 -11.12 -17.36
C GLN A 260 26.16 -10.96 -17.85
N ARG A 261 27.07 -10.78 -16.89
CA ARG A 261 28.52 -10.83 -17.13
C ARG A 261 29.01 -12.26 -17.00
N ILE A 262 29.76 -12.75 -17.99
CA ILE A 262 30.27 -14.12 -18.01
C ILE A 262 31.40 -14.27 -16.97
N PRO A 263 31.32 -15.24 -16.04
CA PRO A 263 32.35 -15.47 -15.03
C PRO A 263 33.73 -15.76 -15.64
N LYS A 264 34.80 -15.33 -14.96
CA LYS A 264 36.18 -15.55 -15.47
C LYS A 264 36.61 -17.03 -15.50
N GLY A 265 35.90 -17.93 -14.81
CA GLY A 265 36.24 -19.35 -14.69
C GLY A 265 35.64 -20.27 -15.76
N SER A 266 34.54 -19.87 -16.42
CA SER A 266 33.87 -20.68 -17.46
C SER A 266 34.43 -20.39 -18.86
N ARG A 267 35.77 -20.35 -18.98
CA ARG A 267 36.47 -19.92 -20.20
C ARG A 267 37.18 -21.08 -20.88
N ASP A 268 36.56 -21.62 -21.92
CA ASP A 268 37.26 -22.48 -22.88
C ASP A 268 38.35 -21.67 -23.60
N ALA A 269 39.53 -22.28 -23.78
CA ALA A 269 40.72 -21.60 -24.25
C ALA A 269 40.68 -21.15 -25.73
N GLU A 270 39.78 -21.73 -26.53
CA GLU A 270 39.71 -21.52 -27.99
C GLU A 270 38.58 -20.58 -28.45
N ALA A 271 37.65 -20.18 -27.57
CA ALA A 271 36.53 -19.31 -27.92
C ALA A 271 36.90 -17.81 -27.85
N PRO A 272 36.35 -16.95 -28.73
CA PRO A 272 36.53 -15.50 -28.60
C PRO A 272 35.98 -15.00 -27.26
N LYS A 273 36.74 -14.14 -26.57
CA LYS A 273 36.50 -13.66 -25.20
C LYS A 273 35.21 -12.83 -25.08
N LYS A 274 34.05 -13.50 -25.00
CA LYS A 274 32.75 -12.89 -24.70
C LYS A 274 32.74 -12.40 -23.24
N LEU A 275 32.35 -11.15 -23.01
CA LEU A 275 32.27 -10.54 -21.67
C LEU A 275 30.85 -10.61 -21.10
N PHE A 276 29.85 -10.52 -21.98
CA PHE A 276 28.44 -10.45 -21.62
C PHE A 276 27.59 -11.46 -22.41
N GLN A 277 26.51 -11.92 -21.79
CA GLN A 277 25.48 -12.73 -22.43
C GLN A 277 24.13 -12.06 -22.19
N GLY A 278 23.41 -11.73 -23.26
CA GLY A 278 22.10 -11.11 -23.19
C GLY A 278 21.00 -11.97 -23.81
N HIS A 279 19.82 -11.95 -23.18
CA HIS A 279 18.62 -12.67 -23.60
C HIS A 279 17.48 -11.66 -23.78
N CYS A 280 16.82 -11.67 -24.94
CA CYS A 280 15.70 -10.79 -25.23
C CYS A 280 14.46 -11.30 -24.50
N PHE A 281 13.81 -10.47 -23.68
CA PHE A 281 12.56 -10.84 -22.99
C PHE A 281 11.36 -9.98 -23.40
N HIS A 282 11.62 -8.78 -23.91
CA HIS A 282 10.60 -7.92 -24.53
C HIS A 282 10.99 -7.62 -25.98
N ASN A 283 10.09 -7.92 -26.90
CA ASN A 283 10.24 -7.66 -28.34
C ASN A 283 8.93 -7.01 -28.83
N PRO A 284 8.96 -5.73 -29.25
CA PRO A 284 7.74 -4.98 -29.56
C PRO A 284 7.10 -5.48 -30.86
N THR A 285 5.77 -5.60 -30.89
CA THR A 285 5.03 -5.97 -32.12
C THR A 285 4.77 -4.77 -33.03
N ASN A 286 4.76 -3.57 -32.48
CA ASN A 286 4.46 -2.30 -33.15
C ASN A 286 5.28 -1.14 -32.56
N ASP A 287 5.27 0.02 -33.21
CA ASP A 287 6.05 1.19 -32.77
C ASP A 287 5.62 1.74 -31.39
N GLY A 288 4.36 1.54 -30.98
CA GLY A 288 3.87 1.96 -29.67
C GLY A 288 4.37 1.08 -28.52
N GLU A 289 4.59 -0.21 -28.77
CA GLU A 289 5.14 -1.16 -27.80
C GLU A 289 6.64 -1.02 -27.58
N LYS A 290 7.36 -0.19 -28.36
CA LYS A 290 8.81 -0.02 -28.21
C LYS A 290 9.18 0.39 -26.78
N ALA A 291 10.01 -0.40 -26.12
CA ALA A 291 10.52 -0.10 -24.79
C ALA A 291 11.32 1.22 -24.77
N VAL A 292 11.11 2.03 -23.73
CA VAL A 292 11.74 3.35 -23.53
C VAL A 292 12.47 3.42 -22.19
N LYS A 293 11.83 2.94 -21.12
CA LYS A 293 12.37 2.95 -19.74
C LYS A 293 12.24 1.57 -19.10
N VAL A 294 13.15 1.28 -18.18
CA VAL A 294 13.16 0.02 -17.41
C VAL A 294 13.45 0.27 -15.93
N ALA A 295 12.91 -0.60 -15.08
CA ALA A 295 13.21 -0.68 -13.65
C ALA A 295 13.36 -2.15 -13.22
N VAL A 296 14.11 -2.39 -12.15
CA VAL A 296 14.36 -3.75 -11.62
C VAL A 296 13.92 -3.80 -10.17
N ASN A 297 13.22 -4.88 -9.80
CA ASN A 297 12.84 -5.20 -8.43
C ASN A 297 13.47 -6.53 -8.03
N ALA A 298 14.66 -6.46 -7.41
CA ALA A 298 15.39 -7.64 -6.99
C ALA A 298 14.71 -8.43 -5.87
N ARG A 299 13.86 -7.80 -5.04
CA ARG A 299 13.17 -8.47 -3.93
C ARG A 299 12.16 -9.52 -4.43
N PHE A 300 11.54 -9.24 -5.57
CA PHE A 300 10.52 -10.09 -6.20
C PHE A 300 11.01 -10.69 -7.54
N SER A 301 12.26 -10.43 -7.93
CA SER A 301 12.85 -10.83 -9.22
C SER A 301 12.05 -10.34 -10.44
N LEU A 302 11.50 -9.11 -10.38
CA LEU A 302 10.70 -8.53 -11.46
C LEU A 302 11.52 -7.53 -12.30
N LEU A 303 11.30 -7.54 -13.62
CA LEU A 303 11.82 -6.57 -14.58
C LEU A 303 10.63 -5.78 -15.16
N THR A 304 10.63 -4.47 -15.02
CA THR A 304 9.56 -3.59 -15.53
C THR A 304 10.02 -2.87 -16.77
N VAL A 305 9.17 -2.82 -17.79
CA VAL A 305 9.38 -2.14 -19.07
C VAL A 305 8.24 -1.17 -19.30
N ASN A 306 8.56 0.11 -19.53
CA ASN A 306 7.61 1.09 -20.05
C ASN A 306 7.82 1.27 -21.56
N CYS A 307 6.70 1.32 -22.30
CA CYS A 307 6.63 1.43 -23.74
C CYS A 307 6.27 2.84 -24.22
N ALA A 308 6.55 3.15 -25.49
CA ALA A 308 6.32 4.45 -26.11
C ALA A 308 4.84 4.90 -26.12
N ASN A 309 3.89 3.97 -26.08
CA ASN A 309 2.45 4.24 -25.93
C ASN A 309 2.01 4.57 -24.48
N GLY A 310 2.93 4.51 -23.51
CA GLY A 310 2.67 4.71 -22.08
C GLY A 310 2.42 3.43 -21.28
N ASP A 311 2.23 2.28 -21.93
CA ASP A 311 2.00 1.00 -21.24
C ASP A 311 3.20 0.61 -20.36
N ILE A 312 2.93 -0.14 -19.29
CA ILE A 312 3.96 -0.69 -18.41
C ILE A 312 3.72 -2.19 -18.24
N PHE A 313 4.70 -2.99 -18.65
CA PHE A 313 4.72 -4.45 -18.58
C PHE A 313 5.71 -4.93 -17.52
N VAL A 314 5.30 -5.91 -16.72
CA VAL A 314 6.11 -6.49 -15.63
C VAL A 314 6.39 -7.95 -15.94
N TYR A 315 7.67 -8.32 -15.95
CA TYR A 315 8.18 -9.64 -16.30
C TYR A 315 8.85 -10.29 -15.08
N THR A 316 8.73 -11.60 -14.91
CA THR A 316 9.31 -12.33 -13.78
C THR A 316 10.55 -13.09 -14.22
N ALA A 317 11.73 -12.74 -13.69
CA ALA A 317 12.98 -13.44 -13.95
C ALA A 317 13.05 -14.76 -13.16
N LYS A 318 12.46 -15.83 -13.72
CA LYS A 318 12.40 -17.17 -13.12
C LYS A 318 13.77 -17.85 -13.06
N ASP A 319 14.61 -17.57 -14.04
CA ASP A 319 16.05 -17.78 -13.97
C ASP A 319 16.81 -16.61 -14.60
N TYR A 320 18.12 -16.56 -14.34
CA TYR A 320 19.00 -15.54 -14.89
C TYR A 320 19.61 -15.95 -16.25
N LEU A 321 19.14 -17.05 -16.83
CA LEU A 321 19.61 -17.64 -18.10
C LEU A 321 18.66 -17.34 -19.27
N GLY A 322 17.66 -16.46 -19.06
CA GLY A 322 16.78 -15.94 -20.11
C GLY A 322 15.30 -16.27 -19.93
N ASN A 323 14.91 -17.07 -18.94
CA ASN A 323 13.51 -17.37 -18.65
C ASN A 323 12.84 -16.21 -17.90
N VAL A 324 12.39 -15.21 -18.66
CA VAL A 324 11.77 -13.99 -18.13
C VAL A 324 10.38 -13.77 -18.76
N PRO A 325 9.37 -14.62 -18.46
CA PRO A 325 8.00 -14.45 -18.96
C PRO A 325 7.34 -13.17 -18.43
N LEU A 326 6.36 -12.67 -19.19
CA LEU A 326 5.44 -11.62 -18.74
C LEU A 326 4.61 -12.16 -17.56
N SER A 327 4.49 -11.39 -16.47
CA SER A 327 3.55 -11.64 -15.36
C SER A 327 2.28 -10.83 -15.59
N HIS A 328 2.37 -9.50 -15.61
CA HIS A 328 1.19 -8.63 -15.72
C HIS A 328 1.49 -7.29 -16.43
N LYS A 329 0.41 -6.57 -16.77
CA LYS A 329 0.44 -5.19 -17.27
C LYS A 329 -0.18 -4.28 -16.19
N LEU A 330 0.47 -3.16 -15.88
CA LEU A 330 -0.06 -2.22 -14.89
C LEU A 330 -1.25 -1.43 -15.46
N GLN A 331 -2.28 -1.24 -14.63
CA GLN A 331 -3.40 -0.36 -14.95
C GLN A 331 -2.98 1.10 -14.72
N LEU A 332 -2.96 1.91 -15.78
CA LEU A 332 -2.66 3.34 -15.69
C LEU A 332 -3.86 4.10 -15.10
N PRO A 333 -3.65 5.04 -14.15
CA PRO A 333 -4.74 5.81 -13.54
C PRO A 333 -5.34 6.88 -14.47
N ALA A 334 -4.64 7.24 -15.55
CA ALA A 334 -5.07 8.24 -16.51
C ALA A 334 -4.49 7.94 -17.90
N SER A 335 -5.05 8.59 -18.93
CA SER A 335 -4.61 8.38 -20.32
C SER A 335 -3.22 9.02 -20.58
N PRO A 336 -2.43 8.52 -21.57
CA PRO A 336 -1.15 9.12 -21.93
C PRO A 336 -1.21 10.62 -22.27
N THR A 337 -2.34 11.13 -22.77
CA THR A 337 -2.52 12.57 -23.05
C THR A 337 -2.65 13.41 -21.78
N THR A 338 -3.17 12.80 -20.70
CA THR A 338 -3.29 13.38 -19.36
C THR A 338 -1.97 13.34 -18.61
N THR A 339 -1.26 12.20 -18.66
CA THR A 339 0.01 11.98 -17.93
C THR A 339 1.21 12.65 -18.57
N GLY A 340 1.23 12.78 -19.91
CA GLY A 340 2.46 13.06 -20.66
C GLY A 340 3.41 11.86 -20.65
N SER A 341 4.63 12.05 -21.13
CA SER A 341 5.66 11.01 -21.17
C SER A 341 6.14 10.61 -19.77
N LEU A 342 6.55 9.35 -19.61
CA LEU A 342 7.21 8.87 -18.40
C LEU A 342 8.63 9.46 -18.30
N SER A 343 8.97 10.07 -17.17
CA SER A 343 10.30 10.63 -16.91
C SER A 343 11.22 9.61 -16.21
N PHE A 344 10.73 8.97 -15.14
CA PHE A 344 11.46 7.94 -14.39
C PHE A 344 10.52 6.90 -13.75
N MET A 345 11.08 5.73 -13.43
CA MET A 345 10.45 4.70 -12.59
C MET A 345 11.45 4.23 -11.53
N SER A 346 11.00 4.02 -10.30
CA SER A 346 11.85 3.52 -9.20
C SER A 346 11.04 2.68 -8.21
N TYR A 347 11.49 1.45 -7.97
CA TYR A 347 10.97 0.61 -6.90
C TYR A 347 11.48 1.07 -5.54
N SER A 348 10.65 0.94 -4.50
CA SER A 348 11.05 1.12 -3.11
C SER A 348 12.18 0.15 -2.73
N PRO A 349 13.02 0.45 -1.73
CA PRO A 349 14.16 -0.41 -1.36
C PRO A 349 13.78 -1.83 -0.91
N ASP A 350 12.52 -2.02 -0.51
CA ASP A 350 11.91 -3.31 -0.14
C ASP A 350 11.10 -3.96 -1.28
N GLY A 351 11.01 -3.31 -2.44
CA GLY A 351 10.29 -3.79 -3.62
C GLY A 351 8.76 -3.77 -3.54
N TYR A 352 8.12 -3.28 -2.48
CA TYR A 352 6.65 -3.31 -2.32
C TYR A 352 5.90 -2.16 -3.02
N CYS A 353 6.59 -1.13 -3.52
CA CYS A 353 6.00 0.00 -4.23
C CYS A 353 6.80 0.34 -5.48
N LEU A 354 6.12 0.55 -6.61
CA LEU A 354 6.68 1.20 -7.80
C LEU A 354 6.22 2.65 -7.81
N PHE A 355 7.16 3.60 -7.86
CA PHE A 355 6.87 5.01 -8.09
C PHE A 355 7.22 5.37 -9.55
N ALA A 356 6.29 6.02 -10.25
CA ALA A 356 6.50 6.51 -11.61
C ALA A 356 6.27 8.02 -11.69
N GLY A 357 7.28 8.73 -12.18
CA GLY A 357 7.20 10.15 -12.52
C GLY A 357 6.87 10.36 -13.98
N TYR A 358 6.07 11.39 -14.27
CA TYR A 358 5.66 11.79 -15.60
C TYR A 358 5.80 13.30 -15.79
N GLU A 359 5.88 13.73 -17.05
CA GLU A 359 5.90 15.15 -17.45
C GLU A 359 4.73 15.96 -16.86
N ARG A 360 3.59 15.32 -16.57
CA ARG A 360 2.37 15.97 -16.06
C ARG A 360 1.86 15.42 -14.73
N GLY A 361 2.69 14.70 -13.96
CA GLY A 361 2.34 14.27 -12.61
C GLY A 361 3.12 13.04 -12.15
N TRP A 362 2.58 12.29 -11.19
CA TRP A 362 3.16 11.02 -10.73
C TRP A 362 2.07 10.06 -10.26
N THR A 363 2.41 8.78 -10.12
CA THR A 363 1.56 7.74 -9.55
C THR A 363 2.38 6.62 -8.93
N THR A 364 1.79 5.90 -7.98
CA THR A 364 2.35 4.68 -7.40
C THR A 364 1.49 3.45 -7.66
N TRP A 365 2.11 2.27 -7.60
CA TRP A 365 1.42 0.98 -7.50
C TRP A 365 2.09 0.11 -6.43
N SER A 366 1.33 -0.84 -5.90
CA SER A 366 1.90 -1.99 -5.20
C SER A 366 2.70 -2.89 -6.17
N VAL A 367 3.44 -3.85 -5.62
CA VAL A 367 4.35 -4.69 -6.41
C VAL A 367 3.68 -5.52 -7.51
N PHE A 368 2.43 -5.96 -7.30
CA PHE A 368 1.62 -6.69 -8.30
C PHE A 368 0.48 -5.83 -8.87
N GLY A 369 0.64 -4.50 -8.82
CA GLY A 369 -0.14 -3.58 -9.66
C GLY A 369 -1.40 -2.99 -9.05
N LYS A 370 -1.64 -3.09 -7.73
CA LYS A 370 -2.72 -2.32 -7.09
C LYS A 370 -2.43 -0.82 -7.24
N PRO A 371 -3.32 -0.01 -7.81
CA PRO A 371 -3.11 1.43 -7.87
C PRO A 371 -2.96 2.04 -6.47
N GLY A 372 -2.02 2.96 -6.32
CA GLY A 372 -1.78 3.74 -5.11
C GLY A 372 -2.16 5.21 -5.28
N GLY A 373 -1.42 6.10 -4.61
CA GLY A 373 -1.61 7.54 -4.74
C GLY A 373 -1.13 8.07 -6.10
N ASN A 374 -1.75 9.14 -6.58
CA ASN A 374 -1.36 9.83 -7.81
C ASN A 374 -1.69 11.33 -7.74
N SER A 375 -1.16 12.13 -8.67
CA SER A 375 -1.44 13.58 -8.75
C SER A 375 -2.32 14.01 -9.92
N PHE A 376 -2.89 13.07 -10.69
CA PHE A 376 -3.60 13.41 -11.93
C PHE A 376 -5.00 14.00 -11.74
N SER A 377 -5.61 13.80 -10.56
CA SER A 377 -6.86 14.42 -10.13
C SER A 377 -6.71 15.82 -9.53
N ALA A 378 -5.48 16.32 -9.36
CA ALA A 378 -5.20 17.61 -8.73
C ALA A 378 -5.62 18.81 -9.60
N ASP A 379 -6.07 19.89 -8.96
CA ASP A 379 -6.28 21.18 -9.57
C ASP A 379 -4.92 21.80 -9.96
N ARG A 380 -4.63 21.72 -11.26
CA ARG A 380 -3.40 22.25 -11.89
C ARG A 380 -3.34 23.78 -11.87
N SER A 381 -4.46 24.48 -11.75
CA SER A 381 -4.48 25.95 -11.68
C SER A 381 -4.03 26.42 -10.30
N LEU A 382 -4.54 25.77 -9.25
CA LEU A 382 -4.14 26.01 -7.87
C LEU A 382 -2.68 25.59 -7.62
N ALA A 383 -2.29 24.38 -8.06
CA ALA A 383 -0.91 23.91 -7.93
C ALA A 383 0.11 24.84 -8.62
N LYS A 384 -0.22 25.42 -9.78
CA LYS A 384 0.64 26.42 -10.43
C LYS A 384 0.72 27.75 -9.67
N THR A 385 -0.42 28.24 -9.17
CA THR A 385 -0.46 29.47 -8.35
C THR A 385 0.38 29.33 -7.08
N ASN A 386 0.35 28.14 -6.47
CA ASN A 386 1.12 27.79 -5.27
C ASN A 386 2.58 27.37 -5.58
N ALA A 387 3.01 27.37 -6.85
CA ALA A 387 4.32 26.88 -7.31
C ALA A 387 4.66 25.43 -6.87
N GLU A 388 3.67 24.54 -6.87
CA GLU A 388 3.74 23.13 -6.48
C GLU A 388 4.11 22.22 -7.67
N ASP A 389 5.31 22.41 -8.21
CA ASP A 389 5.76 21.68 -9.40
C ASP A 389 5.74 20.15 -9.21
N TRP A 390 5.99 19.69 -7.98
CA TRP A 390 5.91 18.27 -7.59
C TRP A 390 4.55 17.60 -7.84
N VAL A 391 3.45 18.35 -7.83
CA VAL A 391 2.12 17.86 -8.21
C VAL A 391 1.97 17.83 -9.73
N THR A 392 2.45 18.88 -10.38
CA THR A 392 2.14 19.15 -11.79
C THR A 392 3.00 18.39 -12.80
N GLY A 393 4.22 17.98 -12.44
CA GLY A 393 5.13 17.20 -13.30
C GLY A 393 6.54 17.04 -12.71
N VAL A 394 7.07 15.83 -12.71
CA VAL A 394 8.37 15.49 -12.07
C VAL A 394 9.37 14.91 -13.08
N SER A 395 10.63 15.32 -13.00
CA SER A 395 11.70 14.95 -13.93
C SER A 395 12.55 13.77 -13.44
N ASN A 396 12.90 13.75 -12.15
CA ASN A 396 13.64 12.67 -11.50
C ASN A 396 13.08 12.43 -10.09
N GLY A 397 13.41 11.26 -9.55
CA GLY A 397 13.21 10.97 -8.14
C GLY A 397 13.97 9.76 -7.65
N CYS A 398 14.20 9.69 -6.35
CA CYS A 398 14.86 8.56 -5.70
C CYS A 398 14.37 8.35 -4.26
N TRP A 399 14.23 7.08 -3.87
CA TRP A 399 13.89 6.70 -2.50
C TRP A 399 15.06 6.92 -1.54
N ILE A 400 14.76 7.43 -0.35
CA ILE A 400 15.68 7.59 0.77
C ILE A 400 15.10 6.95 2.05
N GLY A 401 15.89 6.88 3.13
CA GLY A 401 15.40 6.43 4.44
C GLY A 401 14.83 5.01 4.49
N GLY A 402 15.37 4.10 3.67
CA GLY A 402 14.83 2.74 3.57
C GLY A 402 13.42 2.70 2.96
N GLY A 403 13.03 3.75 2.24
CA GLY A 403 11.71 3.95 1.66
C GLY A 403 10.84 4.95 2.42
N SER A 404 11.24 5.47 3.60
CA SER A 404 10.38 6.41 4.34
C SER A 404 10.00 7.65 3.55
N ASP A 405 10.88 8.13 2.67
CA ASP A 405 10.65 9.32 1.86
C ASP A 405 11.15 9.12 0.42
N ILE A 406 10.58 9.89 -0.50
CA ILE A 406 11.05 10.01 -1.88
C ILE A 406 11.42 11.47 -2.19
N ILE A 407 12.61 11.65 -2.77
CA ILE A 407 13.04 12.94 -3.33
C ILE A 407 12.46 13.05 -4.74
N LEU A 408 11.89 14.21 -5.09
CA LEU A 408 11.34 14.54 -6.41
C LEU A 408 11.91 15.89 -6.89
N THR A 409 12.13 16.02 -8.20
CA THR A 409 12.57 17.28 -8.85
C THR A 409 11.59 17.66 -9.97
N GLY A 410 11.37 18.97 -10.19
CA GLY A 410 10.59 19.48 -11.32
C GLY A 410 11.39 19.49 -12.63
N HIS A 411 10.73 19.74 -13.77
CA HIS A 411 11.41 19.83 -15.07
C HIS A 411 12.22 21.12 -15.27
N ASN A 412 11.79 22.23 -14.67
CA ASN A 412 12.45 23.54 -14.74
C ASN A 412 12.54 24.18 -13.35
N ASP A 413 12.68 23.35 -12.30
CA ASP A 413 12.71 23.79 -10.90
C ASP A 413 14.11 23.59 -10.30
N ARG A 414 14.59 24.57 -9.54
CA ARG A 414 15.84 24.48 -8.74
C ARG A 414 15.61 23.81 -7.38
N ARG A 415 14.35 23.62 -6.99
CA ARG A 415 13.95 23.03 -5.71
C ARG A 415 13.86 21.51 -5.82
N LEU A 416 14.17 20.85 -4.71
CA LEU A 416 13.91 19.43 -4.48
C LEU A 416 12.81 19.29 -3.42
N TRP A 417 11.92 18.33 -3.65
CA TRP A 417 10.74 18.08 -2.84
C TRP A 417 10.89 16.70 -2.19
N ILE A 418 10.88 16.63 -0.86
CA ILE A 418 10.98 15.38 -0.10
C ILE A 418 9.60 15.03 0.44
N LEU A 419 8.94 14.09 -0.22
CA LEU A 419 7.62 13.58 0.14
C LEU A 419 7.78 12.38 1.09
N GLU A 420 7.22 12.47 2.29
CA GLU A 420 7.16 11.35 3.22
C GLU A 420 6.12 10.33 2.74
N THR A 421 6.32 9.06 3.09
CA THR A 421 5.34 7.99 2.89
C THR A 421 5.11 7.23 4.19
N ALA A 422 3.85 6.93 4.49
CA ALA A 422 3.49 5.89 5.44
C ALA A 422 3.61 4.53 4.72
N ARG A 423 4.39 3.60 5.26
CA ARG A 423 4.51 2.23 4.75
C ARG A 423 4.02 1.24 5.79
N SER A 424 3.43 0.12 5.37
CA SER A 424 3.04 -0.93 6.31
C SER A 424 4.28 -1.59 6.94
N ALA A 425 4.22 -1.90 8.23
CA ALA A 425 5.29 -2.58 8.98
C ALA A 425 5.63 -3.95 8.40
N LEU A 426 4.69 -4.63 7.73
CA LEU A 426 4.89 -5.93 7.05
C LEU A 426 6.09 -5.93 6.10
N THR A 427 6.42 -4.76 5.55
CA THR A 427 7.50 -4.59 4.58
C THR A 427 8.90 -4.73 5.19
N GLY A 428 9.06 -4.36 6.46
CA GLY A 428 10.31 -4.46 7.22
C GLY A 428 10.32 -5.60 8.24
N CYS A 429 9.15 -6.05 8.69
CA CYS A 429 8.97 -7.20 9.58
C CYS A 429 7.63 -7.86 9.30
N PHE A 430 7.63 -8.98 8.58
CA PHE A 430 6.41 -9.75 8.34
C PHE A 430 5.98 -10.43 9.64
N SER A 431 4.76 -10.16 10.10
CA SER A 431 4.22 -10.72 11.34
C SER A 431 2.70 -10.73 11.28
N SER A 432 2.06 -11.79 11.77
CA SER A 432 0.60 -11.89 11.86
C SER A 432 0.00 -10.73 12.66
N ALA A 433 0.67 -10.29 13.73
CA ALA A 433 0.25 -9.16 14.57
C ALA A 433 0.31 -7.81 13.83
N ASN A 434 1.33 -7.59 12.98
CA ASN A 434 1.46 -6.37 12.17
C ASN A 434 0.32 -6.21 11.17
N LEU A 435 -0.12 -7.34 10.58
CA LEU A 435 -1.30 -7.38 9.70
C LEU A 435 -2.58 -7.19 10.52
N ALA A 436 -2.81 -8.01 11.55
CA ALA A 436 -4.00 -7.96 12.42
C ALA A 436 -4.30 -6.54 12.93
N ARG A 437 -3.30 -5.88 13.52
CA ARG A 437 -3.44 -4.56 14.17
C ARG A 437 -3.21 -3.38 13.22
N GLY A 438 -2.92 -3.61 11.94
CA GLY A 438 -2.73 -2.54 10.94
C GLY A 438 -1.63 -1.55 11.32
N LEU A 439 -0.41 -2.02 11.55
CA LEU A 439 0.73 -1.16 11.89
C LEU A 439 1.35 -0.52 10.64
N LEU A 440 1.40 0.81 10.61
CA LEU A 440 2.11 1.63 9.65
C LEU A 440 3.30 2.34 10.30
N GLN A 441 4.25 2.79 9.49
CA GLN A 441 5.45 3.52 9.91
C GLN A 441 5.85 4.57 8.87
N THR A 442 6.30 5.74 9.33
CA THR A 442 6.83 6.84 8.51
C THR A 442 8.33 7.04 8.78
N GLY A 443 8.92 8.14 8.28
CA GLY A 443 10.30 8.53 8.59
C GLY A 443 10.48 9.14 10.00
N THR A 444 9.39 9.33 10.73
CA THR A 444 9.34 10.05 12.02
C THR A 444 8.48 9.38 13.10
N GLU A 445 7.51 8.52 12.75
CA GLU A 445 6.60 7.89 13.71
C GLU A 445 6.10 6.50 13.29
N VAL A 446 5.51 5.77 14.24
CA VAL A 446 4.60 4.64 13.99
C VAL A 446 3.15 5.08 14.13
N ILE A 447 2.28 4.49 13.32
CA ILE A 447 0.85 4.78 13.26
C ILE A 447 0.11 3.45 13.37
N LEU A 448 -0.67 3.27 14.43
CA LEU A 448 -1.31 2.00 14.80
C LEU A 448 -2.83 2.14 14.74
N TYR A 449 -3.51 1.29 13.96
CA TYR A 449 -4.97 1.30 13.91
C TYR A 449 -5.56 0.86 15.25
N ARG A 450 -6.53 1.61 15.79
CA ARG A 450 -7.21 1.38 17.08
C ARG A 450 -8.69 1.03 16.97
N GLY A 451 -9.29 1.12 15.78
CA GLY A 451 -10.73 0.84 15.60
C GLY A 451 -11.15 -0.59 15.95
N HIS A 452 -10.21 -1.53 16.05
CA HIS A 452 -10.49 -2.87 16.55
C HIS A 452 -11.02 -2.85 18.01
N ASP A 453 -10.54 -1.96 18.88
CA ASP A 453 -10.95 -1.84 20.29
C ASP A 453 -12.33 -1.14 20.47
N LEU A 454 -12.91 -0.60 19.39
CA LEU A 454 -14.12 0.23 19.43
C LEU A 454 -15.38 -0.51 18.95
N SER A 455 -16.56 0.08 19.11
CA SER A 455 -17.82 -0.50 18.63
C SER A 455 -17.87 -0.62 17.09
N ASP A 456 -18.69 -1.53 16.57
CA ASP A 456 -18.75 -1.82 15.12
C ASP A 456 -19.04 -0.57 14.29
N LEU A 457 -20.04 0.22 14.69
CA LEU A 457 -20.44 1.47 14.01
C LEU A 457 -19.34 2.54 14.05
N THR A 458 -18.49 2.56 15.08
CA THR A 458 -17.35 3.50 15.12
C THR A 458 -16.16 2.98 14.31
N THR A 459 -15.99 1.65 14.21
CA THR A 459 -14.96 0.99 13.40
C THR A 459 -15.10 1.34 11.92
N ILE A 460 -16.33 1.31 11.40
CA ILE A 460 -16.66 1.64 10.00
C ILE A 460 -16.78 3.15 9.72
N SER A 461 -16.62 4.01 10.72
CA SER A 461 -16.91 5.45 10.58
C SER A 461 -15.82 6.27 9.85
N GLY A 462 -14.71 5.64 9.45
CA GLY A 462 -13.65 6.26 8.64
C GLY A 462 -12.86 7.40 9.31
N LYS A 463 -13.06 7.66 10.60
CA LYS A 463 -12.51 8.84 11.29
C LYS A 463 -11.01 8.76 11.55
N ASP A 464 -10.30 9.88 11.36
CA ASP A 464 -8.87 10.05 11.70
C ASP A 464 -8.53 9.63 13.16
N SER A 465 -9.48 9.77 14.10
CA SER A 465 -9.33 9.35 15.50
C SER A 465 -9.14 7.84 15.72
N LEU A 466 -9.26 7.02 14.67
CA LEU A 466 -8.99 5.59 14.70
C LEU A 466 -7.48 5.27 14.62
N TRP A 467 -6.61 6.26 14.40
CA TRP A 467 -5.16 6.08 14.36
C TRP A 467 -4.49 6.54 15.65
N HIS A 468 -3.66 5.67 16.25
CA HIS A 468 -2.73 6.03 17.32
C HIS A 468 -1.37 6.39 16.72
N HIS A 469 -0.95 7.65 16.86
CA HIS A 469 0.36 8.13 16.41
C HIS A 469 1.38 8.09 17.56
N ALA A 470 2.62 7.66 17.29
CA ALA A 470 3.73 7.73 18.24
C ALA A 470 5.05 8.04 17.53
N GLN A 471 5.51 9.29 17.68
CA GLN A 471 6.82 9.74 17.21
C GLN A 471 7.94 8.94 17.85
N TYR A 472 8.97 8.60 17.06
CA TYR A 472 10.15 7.89 17.55
C TYR A 472 10.93 8.73 18.56
N PRO A 473 11.70 8.12 19.50
CA PRO A 473 12.60 8.85 20.37
C PRO A 473 13.62 9.62 19.53
N PRO A 474 13.75 10.96 19.65
CA PRO A 474 14.63 11.73 18.79
C PRO A 474 16.07 11.21 18.81
N THR A 475 16.64 10.96 20.00
CA THR A 475 18.00 10.42 20.17
C THR A 475 18.21 9.10 19.43
N TYR A 476 17.27 8.15 19.56
CA TYR A 476 17.33 6.86 18.86
C TYR A 476 17.23 7.05 17.35
N LEU A 477 16.31 7.91 16.90
CA LEU A 477 16.12 8.19 15.49
C LEU A 477 17.34 8.88 14.87
N HIS A 478 18.00 9.81 15.57
CA HIS A 478 19.21 10.46 15.07
C HIS A 478 20.36 9.47 14.87
N SER A 479 20.65 8.62 15.86
CA SER A 479 21.75 7.64 15.79
C SER A 479 21.45 6.48 14.84
N GLN A 480 20.20 6.00 14.82
CA GLN A 480 19.84 4.70 14.21
C GLN A 480 18.98 4.81 12.94
N TRP A 481 18.75 5.99 12.38
CA TRP A 481 18.00 6.12 11.12
C TRP A 481 18.70 5.39 9.94
N PRO A 482 17.93 4.78 9.01
CA PRO A 482 16.47 4.66 9.01
C PRO A 482 15.93 3.54 9.91
N ILE A 483 14.69 3.72 10.38
CA ILE A 483 13.91 2.65 11.02
C ILE A 483 13.58 1.60 9.95
N ARG A 484 14.11 0.39 10.15
CA ARG A 484 14.04 -0.71 9.18
C ARG A 484 12.83 -1.58 9.43
N SER A 485 12.67 -2.02 10.67
CA SER A 485 11.62 -2.92 11.13
C SER A 485 10.86 -2.33 12.31
N SER A 486 9.58 -2.67 12.38
CA SER A 486 8.70 -2.41 13.51
C SER A 486 7.76 -3.59 13.71
N VAL A 487 7.41 -3.89 14.96
CA VAL A 487 6.47 -4.97 15.30
C VAL A 487 5.58 -4.61 16.48
N VAL A 488 4.27 -4.79 16.32
CA VAL A 488 3.26 -4.65 17.37
C VAL A 488 3.01 -5.99 18.08
N SER A 489 2.68 -5.96 19.37
CA SER A 489 2.22 -7.13 20.10
C SER A 489 0.85 -7.60 19.62
N GLN A 490 0.54 -8.89 19.75
CA GLN A 490 -0.77 -9.45 19.36
C GLN A 490 -1.94 -8.75 20.07
N ASP A 491 -1.73 -8.26 21.31
CA ASP A 491 -2.71 -7.51 22.10
C ASP A 491 -2.77 -5.99 21.78
N GLY A 492 -1.90 -5.50 20.89
CA GLY A 492 -1.82 -4.09 20.51
C GLY A 492 -1.23 -3.15 21.57
N ARG A 493 -0.75 -3.64 22.73
CA ARG A 493 -0.30 -2.77 23.84
C ARG A 493 1.15 -2.30 23.70
N TYR A 494 1.97 -3.01 22.95
CA TYR A 494 3.40 -2.74 22.80
C TYR A 494 3.81 -2.66 21.33
N VAL A 495 4.78 -1.81 21.03
CA VAL A 495 5.42 -1.72 19.70
C VAL A 495 6.92 -1.70 19.88
N ALA A 496 7.67 -2.49 19.11
CA ALA A 496 9.12 -2.41 19.04
C ALA A 496 9.55 -1.84 17.68
N ILE A 497 10.68 -1.14 17.65
CA ILE A 497 11.31 -0.61 16.44
C ILE A 497 12.79 -0.97 16.44
N ALA A 498 13.36 -1.17 15.25
CA ALA A 498 14.80 -1.28 15.09
C ALA A 498 15.28 -0.52 13.86
N GLY A 499 16.35 0.26 14.05
CA GLY A 499 17.01 1.06 13.04
C GLY A 499 18.20 0.34 12.40
N ARG A 500 19.28 1.09 12.20
CA ARG A 500 20.57 0.57 11.71
C ARG A 500 21.26 -0.34 12.72
N ARG A 501 21.24 0.03 14.00
CA ARG A 501 21.70 -0.75 15.17
C ARG A 501 20.69 -0.62 16.31
N GLY A 502 20.83 -1.47 17.31
CA GLY A 502 19.99 -1.46 18.51
C GLY A 502 18.50 -1.72 18.25
N LEU A 503 17.69 -1.48 19.28
CA LEU A 503 16.23 -1.46 19.21
C LEU A 503 15.65 -0.54 20.30
N ALA A 504 14.39 -0.16 20.15
CA ALA A 504 13.62 0.56 21.17
C ALA A 504 12.20 0.01 21.22
N HIS A 505 11.50 0.16 22.35
CA HIS A 505 10.10 -0.27 22.44
C HIS A 505 9.21 0.69 23.22
N TYR A 506 7.97 0.78 22.75
CA TYR A 506 6.91 1.69 23.17
C TYR A 506 5.80 0.91 23.89
N SER A 507 5.18 1.53 24.89
CA SER A 507 3.93 1.07 25.49
C SER A 507 2.84 2.09 25.17
N VAL A 508 1.81 1.63 24.45
CA VAL A 508 0.74 2.50 23.97
C VAL A 508 -0.09 3.06 25.13
N ASN A 509 -0.39 2.22 26.13
CA ASN A 509 -1.12 2.64 27.34
C ASN A 509 -0.41 3.74 28.14
N SER A 510 0.93 3.78 28.13
CA SER A 510 1.71 4.74 28.93
C SER A 510 2.23 5.94 28.13
N GLY A 511 2.15 5.90 26.79
CA GLY A 511 2.73 6.93 25.92
C GLY A 511 4.25 6.98 25.92
N ARG A 512 4.94 5.93 26.39
CA ARG A 512 6.39 5.98 26.69
C ARG A 512 7.22 4.95 25.92
N TRP A 513 8.28 5.44 25.31
CA TRP A 513 9.39 4.64 24.80
C TRP A 513 10.37 4.24 25.91
N LYS A 514 11.07 3.13 25.69
CA LYS A 514 12.27 2.70 26.40
C LYS A 514 13.36 2.44 25.35
N VAL A 515 14.55 2.97 25.62
CA VAL A 515 15.76 2.90 24.80
C VAL A 515 16.91 2.37 25.66
N PHE A 516 18.05 2.02 25.05
CA PHE A 516 19.25 1.66 25.80
C PHE A 516 19.85 2.90 26.47
N GLU A 517 20.35 2.75 27.70
CA GLU A 517 21.04 3.85 28.41
C GLU A 517 22.49 4.03 27.94
N ASP A 518 23.11 2.97 27.41
CA ASP A 518 24.47 2.97 26.88
C ASP A 518 24.46 2.84 25.34
N SER A 519 24.89 3.92 24.67
CA SER A 519 25.06 3.98 23.22
C SER A 519 25.99 2.91 22.67
N LYS A 520 26.99 2.45 23.43
CA LYS A 520 27.91 1.38 22.98
C LYS A 520 27.22 0.02 22.93
N ILE A 521 26.31 -0.25 23.85
CA ILE A 521 25.46 -1.45 23.83
C ILE A 521 24.44 -1.36 22.70
N GLU A 522 23.82 -0.19 22.51
CA GLU A 522 22.90 0.02 21.38
C GLU A 522 23.59 -0.21 20.03
N ASN A 523 24.83 0.29 19.89
CA ASN A 523 25.61 0.19 18.66
C ASN A 523 26.37 -1.13 18.49
N SER A 524 26.34 -2.08 19.44
CA SER A 524 27.06 -3.37 19.31
C SER A 524 26.35 -4.40 18.44
N PHE A 525 25.02 -4.29 18.29
CA PHE A 525 24.21 -5.25 17.53
C PHE A 525 23.27 -4.59 16.51
N ALA A 526 22.84 -5.34 15.51
CA ALA A 526 21.75 -4.97 14.60
C ALA A 526 20.66 -6.05 14.64
N VAL A 527 19.39 -5.64 14.58
CA VAL A 527 18.27 -6.58 14.37
C VAL A 527 18.32 -7.13 12.95
N ARG A 528 18.21 -8.46 12.80
CA ARG A 528 18.23 -9.20 11.53
C ARG A 528 17.14 -10.26 11.53
N GLY A 529 16.47 -10.43 10.39
CA GLY A 529 15.39 -11.40 10.23
C GLY A 529 14.05 -11.04 10.89
N GLY A 530 14.06 -10.24 11.96
CA GLY A 530 12.85 -9.61 12.50
C GLY A 530 12.80 -9.56 14.02
N MET A 531 11.60 -9.29 14.52
CA MET A 531 11.24 -9.31 15.94
C MET A 531 9.81 -9.81 16.07
N CYS A 532 9.49 -10.45 17.20
CA CYS A 532 8.11 -10.78 17.57
C CYS A 532 7.87 -10.56 19.07
N TRP A 533 6.61 -10.54 19.48
CA TRP A 533 6.20 -10.41 20.87
C TRP A 533 5.52 -11.69 21.33
N TYR A 534 5.89 -12.15 22.52
CA TYR A 534 5.13 -13.12 23.31
C TYR A 534 4.62 -12.42 24.57
N GLY A 535 3.33 -12.06 24.58
CA GLY A 535 2.74 -11.19 25.60
C GLY A 535 3.50 -9.87 25.75
N HIS A 536 4.22 -9.70 26.86
CA HIS A 536 5.00 -8.52 27.20
C HIS A 536 6.53 -8.69 26.97
N ILE A 537 6.94 -9.78 26.32
CA ILE A 537 8.34 -10.15 26.09
C ILE A 537 8.64 -10.01 24.60
N LEU A 538 9.60 -9.14 24.28
CA LEU A 538 10.11 -8.92 22.93
C LEU A 538 11.21 -9.93 22.64
N ILE A 539 11.09 -10.62 21.52
CA ILE A 539 12.04 -11.59 21.02
C ILE A 539 12.65 -11.01 19.76
N ALA A 540 13.94 -10.69 19.80
CA ALA A 540 14.65 -10.05 18.72
C ALA A 540 15.75 -10.97 18.18
N ALA A 541 15.70 -11.24 16.89
CA ALA A 541 16.79 -11.89 16.18
C ALA A 541 17.84 -10.83 15.79
N ILE A 542 19.11 -11.07 16.12
CA ILE A 542 20.16 -10.05 16.04
C ILE A 542 21.48 -10.60 15.50
N GLU A 543 22.33 -9.68 15.05
CA GLU A 543 23.71 -9.88 14.60
C GLU A 543 24.62 -8.97 15.45
N SER A 544 25.58 -9.56 16.18
CA SER A 544 26.49 -8.88 17.10
C SER A 544 27.92 -9.39 16.86
N ASP A 545 28.77 -8.59 16.24
CA ASP A 545 30.20 -8.90 15.96
C ASP A 545 30.47 -10.30 15.32
N GLY A 546 29.54 -10.75 14.46
CA GLY A 546 29.60 -12.06 13.78
C GLY A 546 28.95 -13.21 14.54
N SER A 547 28.47 -12.98 15.77
CA SER A 547 27.52 -13.83 16.49
C SER A 547 26.10 -13.58 15.99
N TYR A 548 25.29 -14.63 15.94
CA TYR A 548 23.86 -14.58 15.61
C TYR A 548 23.07 -15.09 16.80
N GLU A 549 22.14 -14.29 17.30
CA GLU A 549 21.49 -14.55 18.59
C GLU A 549 19.99 -14.24 18.53
N LEU A 550 19.21 -14.98 19.30
CA LEU A 550 17.85 -14.61 19.71
C LEU A 550 17.94 -14.06 21.13
N ARG A 551 17.61 -12.77 21.32
CA ARG A 551 17.60 -12.14 22.66
C ARG A 551 16.18 -11.83 23.11
N LEU A 552 15.86 -12.21 24.35
CA LEU A 552 14.58 -11.95 24.99
C LEU A 552 14.67 -10.74 25.93
N TYR A 553 13.78 -9.77 25.75
CA TYR A 553 13.68 -8.55 26.55
C TYR A 553 12.27 -8.41 27.15
N SER A 554 12.15 -8.22 28.47
CA SER A 554 10.86 -7.86 29.08
C SER A 554 10.57 -6.37 28.86
N ARG A 555 9.34 -6.03 28.46
CA ARG A 555 8.85 -4.65 28.41
C ARG A 555 9.08 -3.89 29.73
N GLU A 556 8.94 -4.58 30.87
CA GLU A 556 8.96 -3.98 32.21
C GLU A 556 10.39 -3.65 32.66
N LEU A 557 11.37 -4.48 32.32
CA LEU A 557 12.77 -4.30 32.68
C LEU A 557 13.48 -3.22 31.83
N PRO A 558 14.54 -2.56 32.32
CA PRO A 558 15.35 -1.63 31.50
C PRO A 558 15.91 -2.32 30.24
N LEU A 559 16.36 -1.54 29.24
CA LEU A 559 17.10 -2.09 28.10
C LEU A 559 18.61 -2.00 28.36
N ASN A 560 19.18 -3.09 28.87
CA ASN A 560 20.62 -3.26 29.03
C ASN A 560 20.99 -4.77 29.02
N ASN A 561 22.29 -5.08 29.08
CA ASN A 561 22.77 -6.47 29.03
C ASN A 561 22.48 -7.30 30.30
N GLN A 562 22.14 -6.67 31.43
CA GLN A 562 21.84 -7.36 32.69
C GLN A 562 20.38 -7.79 32.80
N SER A 563 19.50 -7.14 32.03
CA SER A 563 18.05 -7.38 31.97
C SER A 563 17.62 -8.30 30.83
N VAL A 564 18.56 -8.80 30.01
CA VAL A 564 18.27 -9.80 28.99
C VAL A 564 17.83 -11.09 29.68
N LEU A 565 16.62 -11.57 29.35
CA LEU A 565 16.02 -12.72 30.02
C LEU A 565 16.68 -14.03 29.60
N HIS A 566 17.00 -14.14 28.31
CA HIS A 566 17.55 -15.31 27.67
C HIS A 566 18.30 -14.91 26.37
N ILE A 567 19.35 -15.66 26.05
CA ILE A 567 20.10 -15.55 24.78
C ILE A 567 20.27 -16.97 24.24
N GLU A 568 19.75 -17.21 23.04
CA GLU A 568 19.99 -18.43 22.28
C GLU A 568 20.90 -18.14 21.09
N TYR A 569 21.92 -18.98 20.86
CA TYR A 569 22.93 -18.76 19.82
C TYR A 569 22.66 -19.60 18.58
N LEU A 570 22.74 -18.99 17.40
CA LEU A 570 22.47 -19.63 16.10
C LEU A 570 23.74 -19.71 15.24
N PRO A 571 23.89 -20.74 14.39
CA PRO A 571 25.08 -20.93 13.56
C PRO A 571 25.13 -19.97 12.36
N SER A 572 24.03 -19.31 12.04
CA SER A 572 23.81 -18.60 10.78
C SER A 572 22.85 -17.41 11.00
N PRO A 573 22.97 -16.30 10.25
CA PRO A 573 22.10 -15.14 10.46
C PRO A 573 20.64 -15.48 10.18
N VAL A 574 19.74 -14.85 10.95
CA VAL A 574 18.29 -15.03 10.80
C VAL A 574 17.76 -14.22 9.61
N VAL A 575 16.89 -14.85 8.83
CA VAL A 575 16.14 -14.30 7.70
C VAL A 575 14.70 -13.98 8.08
N PHE A 576 14.08 -14.81 8.92
CA PHE A 576 12.71 -14.66 9.39
C PHE A 576 12.57 -15.20 10.82
N ILE A 577 11.78 -14.50 11.64
CA ILE A 577 11.29 -14.98 12.94
C ILE A 577 9.79 -14.69 13.05
N GLY A 578 9.01 -15.66 13.50
CA GLY A 578 7.57 -15.51 13.71
C GLY A 578 7.04 -16.45 14.80
N PRO A 579 6.03 -16.02 15.59
CA PRO A 579 5.30 -16.92 16.47
C PRO A 579 4.38 -17.81 15.64
N SER A 580 4.07 -19.00 16.15
CA SER A 580 3.09 -19.94 15.59
C SER A 580 2.28 -20.52 16.75
N GLY A 581 0.96 -20.47 16.69
CA GLY A 581 0.12 -20.87 17.81
C GLY A 581 0.38 -20.01 19.06
N GLU A 582 0.36 -20.63 20.25
CA GLU A 582 0.46 -19.90 21.53
C GLU A 582 1.91 -19.73 22.01
N ASP A 583 2.70 -20.81 22.05
CA ASP A 583 4.01 -20.88 22.72
C ASP A 583 5.20 -21.12 21.79
N SER A 584 4.96 -21.36 20.51
CA SER A 584 5.97 -21.82 19.56
C SER A 584 6.52 -20.69 18.70
N ILE A 585 7.81 -20.75 18.37
CA ILE A 585 8.52 -19.81 17.51
C ILE A 585 9.20 -20.55 16.36
N LEU A 586 9.02 -20.00 15.17
CA LEU A 586 9.71 -20.39 13.95
C LEU A 586 10.83 -19.39 13.64
N VAL A 587 12.03 -19.91 13.40
CA VAL A 587 13.23 -19.12 13.07
C VAL A 587 13.92 -19.71 11.85
N TYR A 588 14.00 -18.95 10.75
CA TYR A 588 14.61 -19.41 9.51
C TYR A 588 15.88 -18.62 9.19
N THR A 589 16.94 -19.33 8.77
CA THR A 589 18.32 -18.82 8.71
C THR A 589 18.94 -18.87 7.30
N TYR A 590 20.06 -18.17 7.13
CA TYR A 590 20.79 -18.03 5.85
C TYR A 590 21.39 -19.34 5.30
N ASP A 591 21.56 -20.35 6.14
CA ASP A 591 21.99 -21.72 5.78
C ASP A 591 20.80 -22.63 5.44
N ASN A 592 19.62 -22.03 5.26
CA ASN A 592 18.42 -22.66 4.73
C ASN A 592 17.77 -23.69 5.67
N ILE A 593 17.91 -23.46 6.99
CA ILE A 593 17.32 -24.25 8.06
C ILE A 593 16.19 -23.43 8.73
N LEU A 594 15.08 -24.10 9.01
CA LEU A 594 13.98 -23.64 9.85
C LEU A 594 14.07 -24.36 11.20
N TYR A 595 14.31 -23.59 12.26
CA TYR A 595 14.30 -24.06 13.63
C TYR A 595 12.93 -23.82 14.28
N HIS A 596 12.51 -24.78 15.11
CA HIS A 596 11.35 -24.66 15.99
C HIS A 596 11.82 -24.62 17.44
N PHE A 597 11.41 -23.55 18.13
CA PHE A 597 11.62 -23.34 19.55
C PHE A 597 10.28 -23.26 20.27
N ILE A 598 10.23 -23.75 21.51
CA ILE A 598 9.14 -23.50 22.45
C ILE A 598 9.58 -22.47 23.48
N ILE A 599 8.65 -21.60 23.85
CA ILE A 599 8.81 -20.63 24.94
C ILE A 599 8.44 -21.30 26.25
N ASP A 600 9.43 -21.80 26.98
CA ASP A 600 9.20 -22.30 28.34
C ASP A 600 9.06 -21.13 29.30
N SER A 601 7.82 -20.85 29.73
CA SER A 601 7.49 -19.90 30.79
C SER A 601 7.04 -20.57 32.10
N MET A 602 7.15 -21.89 32.22
CA MET A 602 6.70 -22.65 33.39
C MET A 602 7.69 -22.59 34.54
N HIS A 603 8.98 -22.40 34.22
CA HIS A 603 10.04 -22.21 35.20
C HIS A 603 10.19 -20.74 35.61
N ALA A 604 10.89 -20.49 36.72
CA ALA A 604 11.11 -19.13 37.27
C ALA A 604 11.95 -18.19 36.37
N ARG A 605 12.40 -18.66 35.20
CA ARG A 605 13.04 -17.89 34.14
C ARG A 605 12.50 -18.40 32.81
N ILE A 606 12.10 -17.47 31.94
CA ILE A 606 11.71 -17.80 30.57
C ILE A 606 12.94 -18.22 29.75
N ALA A 607 12.78 -19.25 28.92
CA ALA A 607 13.82 -19.75 28.03
C ALA A 607 13.24 -20.15 26.66
N LEU A 608 14.09 -20.19 25.64
CA LEU A 608 13.76 -20.89 24.39
C LEU A 608 14.32 -22.32 24.47
N VAL A 609 13.48 -23.29 24.15
CA VAL A 609 13.86 -24.70 24.09
C VAL A 609 13.84 -25.15 22.63
N PRO A 610 15.00 -25.47 22.00
CA PRO A 610 15.02 -26.03 20.65
C PRO A 610 14.42 -27.43 20.66
N VAL A 611 13.38 -27.64 19.86
CA VAL A 611 12.64 -28.92 19.80
C VAL A 611 12.71 -29.59 18.42
N GLY A 612 12.99 -28.84 17.35
CA GLY A 612 13.15 -29.42 16.02
C GLY A 612 13.81 -28.49 15.00
N GLN A 613 14.24 -29.07 13.87
CA GLN A 613 14.74 -28.31 12.71
C GLN A 613 14.41 -29.01 11.37
N ILE A 614 14.16 -28.23 10.33
CA ILE A 614 13.92 -28.68 8.94
C ILE A 614 14.89 -27.94 8.01
N ALA A 615 15.55 -28.65 7.09
CA ALA A 615 16.40 -28.03 6.07
C ALA A 615 15.67 -27.98 4.71
N PHE A 616 15.56 -26.81 4.09
CA PHE A 616 14.91 -26.62 2.78
C PHE A 616 15.89 -26.63 1.61
N ASN A 617 16.96 -27.42 1.73
CA ASN A 617 18.00 -27.53 0.70
C ASN A 617 17.45 -28.13 -0.59
N GLY A 618 17.70 -27.46 -1.72
CA GLY A 618 17.12 -27.79 -3.03
C GLY A 618 15.70 -27.24 -3.26
N ILE A 619 14.97 -26.88 -2.20
CA ILE A 619 13.65 -26.24 -2.26
C ILE A 619 13.81 -24.72 -2.43
N VAL A 620 14.51 -24.07 -1.49
CA VAL A 620 14.76 -22.62 -1.53
C VAL A 620 16.15 -22.35 -2.12
N ARG A 621 16.20 -21.62 -3.25
CA ARG A 621 17.46 -21.28 -3.94
C ARG A 621 18.24 -20.15 -3.28
N ALA A 622 17.54 -19.22 -2.63
CA ALA A 622 18.12 -18.03 -2.02
C ALA A 622 17.32 -17.67 -0.76
N PRO A 623 17.78 -18.09 0.44
CA PRO A 623 17.06 -17.91 1.70
C PRO A 623 16.58 -16.48 1.93
N THR A 624 17.40 -15.50 1.60
CA THR A 624 17.09 -14.06 1.76
C THR A 624 15.80 -13.60 1.08
N ARG A 625 15.29 -14.31 0.06
CA ARG A 625 14.05 -13.94 -0.65
C ARG A 625 12.78 -14.52 -0.01
N VAL A 626 12.92 -15.38 1.00
CA VAL A 626 11.82 -15.77 1.88
C VAL A 626 11.34 -14.54 2.65
N ARG A 627 10.02 -14.35 2.70
CA ARG A 627 9.36 -13.20 3.35
C ARG A 627 8.57 -13.60 4.59
N SER A 628 8.03 -14.82 4.61
CA SER A 628 7.26 -15.37 5.72
C SER A 628 7.26 -16.89 5.65
N ILE A 629 7.24 -17.53 6.82
CA ILE A 629 6.94 -18.94 7.02
C ILE A 629 5.88 -19.04 8.12
N SER A 630 4.80 -19.75 7.85
CA SER A 630 3.88 -20.30 8.86
C SER A 630 3.82 -21.81 8.66
N TRP A 631 3.37 -22.54 9.67
CA TRP A 631 3.11 -23.96 9.53
C TRP A 631 1.77 -24.34 10.16
N VAL A 632 1.24 -25.48 9.72
CA VAL A 632 -0.01 -26.06 10.20
C VAL A 632 0.30 -27.48 10.66
N LEU A 633 0.01 -27.72 11.94
CA LEU A 633 0.12 -29.05 12.57
C LEU A 633 -1.27 -29.70 12.56
N PRO A 634 -1.36 -31.04 12.47
CA PRO A 634 -2.62 -31.76 12.68
C PRO A 634 -3.20 -31.49 14.07
N GLU A 635 -4.54 -31.50 14.22
CA GLU A 635 -5.20 -31.25 15.51
C GLU A 635 -4.77 -32.20 16.62
N ASP A 636 -4.62 -33.49 16.30
CA ASP A 636 -4.19 -34.50 17.28
C ASP A 636 -2.78 -34.20 17.83
N GLN A 637 -1.89 -33.67 16.98
CA GLN A 637 -0.54 -33.26 17.38
C GLN A 637 -0.57 -31.99 18.24
N LEU A 638 -1.47 -31.04 17.96
CA LEU A 638 -1.61 -29.81 18.75
C LEU A 638 -2.15 -30.04 20.16
N ARG A 639 -3.00 -31.05 20.34
CA ARG A 639 -3.65 -31.34 21.63
C ARG A 639 -2.84 -32.27 22.52
N ASP A 640 -2.36 -33.38 21.96
CA ASP A 640 -1.77 -34.49 22.72
C ASP A 640 -0.38 -34.92 22.18
N GLY A 641 0.16 -34.20 21.20
CA GLY A 641 1.44 -34.52 20.55
C GLY A 641 2.67 -34.12 21.36
N ASP A 642 3.77 -34.84 21.15
CA ASP A 642 5.11 -34.42 21.59
C ASP A 642 5.67 -33.40 20.58
N PRO A 643 5.93 -32.14 20.96
CA PRO A 643 6.41 -31.12 20.04
C PRO A 643 7.75 -31.44 19.36
N SER A 644 8.56 -32.36 19.91
CA SER A 644 9.76 -32.85 19.21
C SER A 644 9.46 -33.60 17.90
N GLN A 645 8.19 -33.96 17.69
CA GLN A 645 7.68 -34.61 16.48
C GLN A 645 6.98 -33.65 15.50
N ASP A 646 6.72 -32.40 15.88
CA ASP A 646 6.01 -31.40 15.06
C ASP A 646 6.61 -31.27 13.65
N VAL A 647 7.94 -31.20 13.61
CA VAL A 647 8.78 -31.16 12.41
C VAL A 647 8.55 -32.31 11.41
N LYS A 648 7.95 -33.43 11.83
CA LYS A 648 7.64 -34.59 10.97
C LYS A 648 6.24 -34.53 10.36
N VAL A 649 5.33 -33.76 10.96
CA VAL A 649 3.90 -33.71 10.58
C VAL A 649 3.42 -32.32 10.14
N ALA A 650 4.24 -31.29 10.36
CA ALA A 650 3.95 -29.92 9.96
C ALA A 650 3.85 -29.75 8.43
N SER A 651 2.73 -29.23 7.96
CA SER A 651 2.62 -28.67 6.62
C SER A 651 3.10 -27.21 6.64
N VAL A 652 4.06 -26.84 5.80
CA VAL A 652 4.73 -25.52 5.85
C VAL A 652 4.28 -24.64 4.69
N LEU A 653 3.79 -23.44 5.02
CA LEU A 653 3.46 -22.38 4.08
C LEU A 653 4.63 -21.39 3.98
N LEU A 654 5.19 -21.26 2.78
CA LEU A 654 6.37 -20.47 2.48
C LEU A 654 6.06 -19.37 1.46
N LEU A 655 6.28 -18.10 1.82
CA LEU A 655 6.13 -16.98 0.90
C LEU A 655 7.50 -16.54 0.34
N VAL A 656 7.76 -16.86 -0.93
CA VAL A 656 9.06 -16.65 -1.59
C VAL A 656 8.89 -16.23 -3.06
N ASP A 657 9.64 -15.21 -3.50
CA ASP A 657 9.60 -14.70 -4.89
C ASP A 657 8.21 -14.32 -5.41
N GLY A 658 7.30 -13.88 -4.52
CA GLY A 658 5.91 -13.59 -4.87
C GLY A 658 5.00 -14.83 -4.94
N ASN A 659 5.50 -16.03 -4.69
CA ASN A 659 4.72 -17.27 -4.71
C ASN A 659 4.41 -17.73 -3.29
N LEU A 660 3.19 -18.19 -3.06
CA LEU A 660 2.83 -18.94 -1.86
C LEU A 660 3.04 -20.43 -2.18
N VAL A 661 4.00 -21.05 -1.49
CA VAL A 661 4.40 -22.44 -1.71
C VAL A 661 4.01 -23.25 -0.48
N LEU A 662 3.34 -24.37 -0.70
CA LEU A 662 3.06 -25.37 0.32
C LEU A 662 4.11 -26.48 0.24
N LEU A 663 4.65 -26.87 1.40
CA LEU A 663 5.49 -28.05 1.58
C LEU A 663 4.77 -29.02 2.51
N GLN A 664 4.52 -30.24 2.04
CA GLN A 664 3.81 -31.26 2.81
C GLN A 664 4.74 -32.43 3.17
N PRO A 665 4.69 -32.95 4.41
CA PRO A 665 5.49 -34.09 4.80
C PRO A 665 5.01 -35.35 4.05
N SER A 666 5.94 -36.06 3.44
CA SER A 666 5.71 -37.37 2.83
C SER A 666 6.83 -38.34 3.20
N HIS A 667 6.49 -39.63 3.26
CA HIS A 667 7.46 -40.67 3.62
C HIS A 667 7.90 -41.44 2.38
N LEU A 668 9.21 -41.52 2.15
CA LEU A 668 9.77 -42.44 1.17
C LEU A 668 9.55 -43.89 1.64
N PRO A 669 9.54 -44.89 0.73
CA PRO A 669 9.49 -46.31 1.11
C PRO A 669 10.65 -46.77 2.00
N THR A 670 11.71 -45.97 2.09
CA THR A 670 12.87 -46.16 2.99
C THR A 670 12.64 -45.65 4.42
N GLY A 671 11.52 -44.97 4.69
CA GLY A 671 11.20 -44.35 5.98
C GLY A 671 11.73 -42.92 6.17
N GLU A 672 12.53 -42.41 5.23
CA GLU A 672 13.04 -41.03 5.28
C GLU A 672 11.91 -40.02 5.01
N LEU A 673 11.92 -38.91 5.78
CA LEU A 673 11.01 -37.79 5.60
C LEU A 673 11.44 -36.97 4.39
N LYS A 674 10.51 -36.81 3.44
CA LYS A 674 10.59 -35.91 2.29
C LYS A 674 9.54 -34.82 2.46
N TYR A 675 9.75 -33.70 1.79
CA TYR A 675 8.74 -32.66 1.63
C TYR A 675 8.35 -32.56 0.16
N ASP A 676 7.06 -32.71 -0.13
CA ASP A 676 6.49 -32.47 -1.45
C ASP A 676 6.07 -31.01 -1.60
N MET A 677 6.52 -30.38 -2.69
CA MET A 677 6.34 -28.96 -2.96
C MET A 677 5.21 -28.74 -3.97
N ARG A 678 4.29 -27.84 -3.64
CA ARG A 678 3.26 -27.32 -4.56
C ARG A 678 3.14 -25.80 -4.46
N VAL A 679 3.03 -25.12 -5.59
CA VAL A 679 2.70 -23.68 -5.59
C VAL A 679 1.19 -23.54 -5.42
N VAL A 680 0.75 -22.87 -4.36
CA VAL A 680 -0.66 -22.59 -4.08
C VAL A 680 -1.14 -21.43 -4.97
N SER A 681 -0.34 -20.37 -5.08
CA SER A 681 -0.64 -19.22 -5.92
C SER A 681 0.60 -18.37 -6.23
N HIS A 682 0.49 -17.52 -7.24
CA HIS A 682 1.52 -16.61 -7.75
C HIS A 682 1.11 -15.15 -7.46
N ASP A 683 2.04 -14.21 -7.66
CA ASP A 683 1.83 -12.76 -7.53
C ASP A 683 1.20 -12.33 -6.18
N VAL A 684 1.61 -13.00 -5.11
CA VAL A 684 1.13 -12.87 -3.73
C VAL A 684 1.91 -11.79 -2.98
N GLU A 685 1.24 -10.73 -2.51
CA GLU A 685 1.89 -9.70 -1.68
C GLU A 685 2.04 -10.14 -0.24
N TYR A 686 1.00 -10.69 0.36
CA TYR A 686 1.00 -11.24 1.71
C TYR A 686 -0.13 -12.27 1.86
N TYR A 687 -0.04 -13.08 2.91
CA TYR A 687 -1.12 -13.95 3.37
C TYR A 687 -1.38 -13.72 4.86
N ILE A 688 -2.57 -14.12 5.32
CA ILE A 688 -2.98 -14.16 6.73
C ILE A 688 -3.51 -15.57 6.99
N LEU A 689 -2.92 -16.26 7.96
CA LEU A 689 -3.49 -17.47 8.54
C LEU A 689 -4.17 -17.07 9.86
N MET A 690 -5.50 -17.21 9.95
CA MET A 690 -6.25 -16.71 11.12
C MET A 690 -5.88 -17.44 12.43
N ARG A 691 -5.40 -18.67 12.32
CA ARG A 691 -4.85 -19.48 13.41
C ARG A 691 -3.63 -18.83 14.11
N ASP A 692 -2.87 -18.01 13.40
CA ASP A 692 -1.73 -17.24 13.96
C ASP A 692 -2.19 -15.90 14.61
N GLN A 693 -3.51 -15.71 14.75
CA GLN A 693 -4.16 -14.52 15.30
C GLN A 693 -5.31 -14.87 16.28
N LEU A 694 -5.38 -16.10 16.82
CA LEU A 694 -6.53 -16.56 17.61
C LEU A 694 -6.86 -15.63 18.79
N SER A 695 -5.85 -15.25 19.58
CA SER A 695 -6.00 -14.35 20.75
C SER A 695 -6.43 -12.90 20.40
N PHE A 696 -6.51 -12.55 19.12
CA PHE A 696 -7.05 -11.27 18.64
C PHE A 696 -8.50 -11.39 18.15
N ASN A 697 -8.80 -12.44 17.38
CA ASN A 697 -10.11 -12.62 16.76
C ASN A 697 -11.12 -13.33 17.69
N PHE A 698 -10.65 -14.12 18.66
CA PHE A 698 -11.49 -14.94 19.52
C PHE A 698 -11.19 -14.68 21.00
N SER A 699 -12.22 -14.84 21.84
CA SER A 699 -12.02 -14.94 23.29
C SER A 699 -11.20 -16.20 23.60
N PRO A 700 -10.30 -16.18 24.60
CA PRO A 700 -9.60 -17.39 25.02
C PRO A 700 -10.65 -18.46 25.41
N PRO A 701 -10.49 -19.72 24.95
CA PRO A 701 -11.42 -20.77 25.31
C PRO A 701 -11.46 -20.90 26.84
N LEU A 702 -12.67 -20.98 27.40
CA LEU A 702 -12.80 -21.45 28.77
C LEU A 702 -12.35 -22.91 28.81
N ASP A 703 -11.61 -23.26 29.86
CA ASP A 703 -10.98 -24.56 30.08
C ASP A 703 -12.05 -25.64 30.37
N GLU A 704 -12.79 -26.04 29.33
CA GLU A 704 -13.78 -27.12 29.39
C GLU A 704 -13.08 -28.49 29.38
N SER A 705 -12.68 -28.92 30.57
CA SER A 705 -12.18 -30.28 30.81
C SER A 705 -13.20 -31.33 30.32
N ARG A 706 -12.90 -32.00 29.20
CA ARG A 706 -13.82 -32.98 28.60
C ARG A 706 -13.85 -34.32 29.37
N PRO A 707 -15.03 -34.97 29.46
CA PRO A 707 -15.16 -36.30 30.05
C PRO A 707 -14.57 -37.40 29.15
N PRO A 708 -14.22 -38.59 29.70
CA PRO A 708 -13.40 -39.60 29.04
C PRO A 708 -14.09 -40.45 27.96
N SER A 709 -15.14 -39.94 27.29
CA SER A 709 -15.77 -40.60 26.15
C SER A 709 -16.36 -39.58 25.17
N PRO A 710 -16.27 -39.82 23.84
CA PRO A 710 -16.81 -38.90 22.85
C PRO A 710 -18.33 -38.98 22.83
N SER A 711 -19.01 -37.96 23.36
CA SER A 711 -20.45 -37.76 23.15
C SER A 711 -20.72 -37.31 21.71
N ALA A 712 -21.97 -37.39 21.26
CA ALA A 712 -22.36 -36.88 19.93
C ALA A 712 -22.07 -35.37 19.77
N GLU A 713 -22.04 -34.63 20.88
CA GLU A 713 -21.64 -33.21 20.92
C GLU A 713 -20.16 -33.01 20.55
N MET A 714 -19.31 -34.03 20.73
CA MET A 714 -17.89 -33.96 20.34
C MET A 714 -17.70 -33.96 18.82
N VAL A 715 -18.57 -34.68 18.09
CA VAL A 715 -18.61 -34.67 16.61
C VAL A 715 -19.22 -33.36 16.09
N LEU A 716 -20.26 -32.84 16.75
CA LEU A 716 -20.85 -31.54 16.43
C LEU A 716 -19.87 -30.38 16.69
N ASN A 717 -19.08 -30.42 17.78
CA ASN A 717 -18.09 -29.39 18.07
C ASN A 717 -16.90 -29.37 17.10
N MET A 718 -16.55 -30.52 16.48
CA MET A 718 -15.59 -30.53 15.36
C MET A 718 -16.17 -29.80 14.15
N GLN A 719 -17.44 -30.05 13.81
CA GLN A 719 -18.12 -29.29 12.74
C GLN A 719 -18.21 -27.79 13.07
N HIS A 720 -18.37 -27.41 14.35
CA HIS A 720 -18.41 -26.00 14.75
C HIS A 720 -17.06 -25.26 14.65
N HIS A 721 -15.90 -25.93 14.71
CA HIS A 721 -14.60 -25.25 14.51
C HIS A 721 -14.45 -24.74 13.07
N ASN A 722 -14.68 -25.60 12.07
CA ASN A 722 -14.64 -25.27 10.64
C ASN A 722 -15.58 -24.12 10.23
N LEU A 723 -16.58 -23.81 11.05
CA LEU A 723 -17.63 -22.82 10.77
C LEU A 723 -17.37 -21.45 11.41
N SER A 724 -16.30 -21.32 12.20
CA SER A 724 -15.89 -20.07 12.85
C SER A 724 -14.92 -19.21 12.05
N LEU A 725 -14.42 -19.74 10.92
CA LEU A 725 -13.32 -19.18 10.13
C LEU A 725 -11.99 -19.03 10.92
N SER A 726 -11.83 -19.70 12.06
CA SER A 726 -10.62 -19.71 12.90
C SER A 726 -9.36 -20.10 12.13
N ASP A 727 -9.49 -21.06 11.23
CA ASP A 727 -8.40 -21.66 10.47
C ASP A 727 -8.41 -21.20 9.00
N SER A 728 -9.15 -20.13 8.70
CA SER A 728 -9.22 -19.56 7.36
C SER A 728 -7.87 -19.00 6.88
N LEU A 729 -7.58 -19.22 5.60
CA LEU A 729 -6.41 -18.71 4.91
C LEU A 729 -6.84 -17.58 3.97
N TRP A 730 -6.20 -16.42 4.09
CA TRP A 730 -6.47 -15.24 3.26
C TRP A 730 -5.18 -14.80 2.57
N MET A 731 -5.29 -14.23 1.37
CA MET A 731 -4.13 -13.73 0.64
C MET A 731 -4.48 -12.62 -0.34
N PHE A 732 -3.58 -11.65 -0.52
CA PHE A 732 -3.76 -10.54 -1.44
C PHE A 732 -2.83 -10.65 -2.65
N CYS A 733 -3.40 -10.63 -3.86
CA CYS A 733 -2.69 -10.85 -5.12
C CYS A 733 -2.68 -9.62 -6.03
N GLY A 734 -2.42 -8.43 -5.47
CA GLY A 734 -2.32 -7.16 -6.22
C GLY A 734 -3.65 -6.58 -6.73
N LYS A 735 -4.66 -7.41 -7.03
CA LYS A 735 -5.99 -6.95 -7.43
C LYS A 735 -7.06 -7.32 -6.42
N ASP A 736 -7.26 -8.61 -6.21
CA ASP A 736 -8.34 -9.19 -5.42
C ASP A 736 -7.81 -9.83 -4.12
N LEU A 737 -8.64 -9.88 -3.09
CA LEU A 737 -8.38 -10.62 -1.85
C LEU A 737 -8.99 -12.01 -2.00
N LEU A 738 -8.17 -13.05 -1.90
CA LEU A 738 -8.60 -14.45 -1.99
C LEU A 738 -8.70 -15.06 -0.60
N ALA A 739 -9.69 -15.92 -0.38
CA ALA A 739 -9.88 -16.61 0.90
C ALA A 739 -10.32 -18.07 0.75
N TRP A 740 -9.95 -18.89 1.73
CA TRP A 740 -10.51 -20.23 1.99
C TRP A 740 -11.04 -20.26 3.42
N GLY A 741 -12.22 -20.85 3.63
CA GLY A 741 -12.85 -20.91 4.95
C GLY A 741 -12.07 -21.76 5.96
N ASP A 742 -11.36 -22.76 5.48
CA ASP A 742 -10.48 -23.64 6.23
C ASP A 742 -9.18 -23.86 5.44
N VAL A 743 -8.02 -23.73 6.08
CA VAL A 743 -6.73 -24.04 5.47
C VAL A 743 -6.59 -25.52 5.13
N GLN A 744 -7.27 -26.43 5.85
CA GLN A 744 -7.22 -27.86 5.60
C GLN A 744 -7.72 -28.24 4.19
N ASP A 745 -8.68 -27.50 3.63
CA ASP A 745 -9.13 -27.67 2.24
C ASP A 745 -7.98 -27.44 1.24
N VAL A 746 -7.09 -26.49 1.54
CA VAL A 746 -5.87 -26.24 0.75
C VAL A 746 -4.83 -27.32 1.02
N LEU A 747 -4.68 -27.80 2.26
CA LEU A 747 -3.68 -28.81 2.61
C LEU A 747 -4.00 -30.20 2.06
N GLN A 748 -5.22 -30.71 2.25
CA GLN A 748 -5.50 -32.15 2.07
C GLN A 748 -5.71 -32.59 0.62
N ARG A 749 -6.03 -31.67 -0.29
CA ARG A 749 -6.35 -31.98 -1.70
C ARG A 749 -5.10 -31.91 -2.58
N GLU A 750 -4.97 -32.81 -3.55
CA GLU A 750 -3.89 -32.75 -4.56
C GLU A 750 -4.01 -31.49 -5.45
N ASP A 751 -5.24 -31.14 -5.84
CA ASP A 751 -5.58 -29.89 -6.52
C ASP A 751 -6.00 -28.80 -5.53
N VAL A 752 -5.54 -27.57 -5.74
CA VAL A 752 -5.91 -26.42 -4.90
C VAL A 752 -7.38 -26.05 -5.17
N PRO A 753 -8.27 -26.03 -4.15
CA PRO A 753 -9.67 -25.68 -4.35
C PRO A 753 -9.81 -24.21 -4.75
N LYS A 754 -10.84 -23.88 -5.54
CA LYS A 754 -11.09 -22.50 -5.97
C LYS A 754 -11.31 -21.60 -4.74
N ALA A 755 -10.50 -20.55 -4.62
CA ALA A 755 -10.65 -19.55 -3.57
C ALA A 755 -11.93 -18.72 -3.74
N ILE A 756 -12.43 -18.20 -2.63
CA ILE A 756 -13.46 -17.15 -2.59
C ILE A 756 -12.77 -15.84 -3.01
N GLU A 757 -13.22 -15.26 -4.12
CA GLU A 757 -12.71 -13.98 -4.65
C GLU A 757 -13.49 -12.81 -4.03
N ILE A 758 -12.80 -11.93 -3.30
CA ILE A 758 -13.35 -10.72 -2.71
C ILE A 758 -12.76 -9.51 -3.47
N PRO A 759 -13.54 -8.87 -4.37
CA PRO A 759 -13.08 -7.71 -5.11
C PRO A 759 -12.96 -6.49 -4.18
N LEU A 760 -11.87 -5.73 -4.32
CA LEU A 760 -11.58 -4.54 -3.52
C LEU A 760 -11.13 -3.37 -4.40
N ASP A 761 -11.68 -2.19 -4.18
CA ASP A 761 -11.26 -0.94 -4.82
C ASP A 761 -10.03 -0.32 -4.13
N PHE A 762 -9.91 -0.45 -2.80
CA PHE A 762 -8.76 -0.01 -2.00
C PHE A 762 -7.70 -1.11 -1.76
N TYR A 763 -6.53 -0.77 -1.17
CA TYR A 763 -5.52 -1.76 -0.75
C TYR A 763 -5.86 -2.34 0.63
N PRO A 764 -6.06 -3.67 0.79
CA PRO A 764 -6.36 -4.27 2.09
C PRO A 764 -5.15 -4.24 3.04
N LEU A 765 -5.40 -3.89 4.30
CA LEU A 765 -4.39 -3.83 5.37
C LEU A 765 -4.57 -4.98 6.37
N SER A 766 -5.82 -5.32 6.71
CA SER A 766 -6.18 -6.33 7.69
C SER A 766 -7.55 -6.94 7.40
N VAL A 767 -7.83 -8.11 7.97
CA VAL A 767 -9.15 -8.73 7.98
C VAL A 767 -9.57 -8.86 9.44
N LEU A 768 -10.61 -8.13 9.83
CA LEU A 768 -11.13 -8.12 11.20
C LEU A 768 -12.24 -9.15 11.27
N LEU A 769 -11.85 -10.40 11.56
CA LEU A 769 -12.75 -11.55 11.44
C LEU A 769 -13.97 -11.38 12.36
N ASN A 770 -13.75 -11.01 13.62
CA ASN A 770 -14.80 -10.74 14.61
C ASN A 770 -15.78 -9.61 14.24
N LYS A 771 -15.47 -8.78 13.24
CA LYS A 771 -16.33 -7.69 12.75
C LYS A 771 -16.86 -7.94 11.33
N GLY A 772 -16.55 -9.07 10.69
CA GLY A 772 -17.05 -9.37 9.33
C GLY A 772 -16.53 -8.44 8.23
N ILE A 773 -15.45 -7.66 8.50
CA ILE A 773 -14.93 -6.64 7.58
C ILE A 773 -13.46 -6.81 7.20
N VAL A 774 -13.15 -6.50 5.95
CA VAL A 774 -11.80 -6.19 5.46
C VAL A 774 -11.54 -4.72 5.75
N LEU A 775 -10.44 -4.41 6.42
CA LEU A 775 -9.92 -3.07 6.64
C LEU A 775 -8.86 -2.77 5.58
N GLY A 776 -8.89 -1.60 4.96
CA GLY A 776 -7.83 -1.15 4.07
C GLY A 776 -7.69 0.36 4.02
N VAL A 777 -6.78 0.82 3.16
CA VAL A 777 -6.32 2.20 3.13
C VAL A 777 -6.15 2.70 1.70
N GLU A 778 -6.66 3.89 1.45
CA GLU A 778 -6.58 4.62 0.18
C GLU A 778 -5.82 5.93 0.36
N SER A 779 -5.22 6.48 -0.71
CA SER A 779 -4.50 7.76 -0.67
C SER A 779 -5.38 8.89 -1.20
N GLU A 780 -5.48 9.98 -0.45
CA GLU A 780 -6.26 11.16 -0.81
C GLU A 780 -5.34 12.39 -0.93
N MET A 781 -5.52 13.18 -1.98
CA MET A 781 -4.90 14.50 -2.10
C MET A 781 -5.96 15.57 -1.88
N THR A 782 -5.77 16.41 -0.87
CA THR A 782 -6.63 17.58 -0.61
C THR A 782 -5.91 18.85 -1.03
N GLN A 783 -6.55 19.64 -1.87
CA GLN A 783 -6.16 21.02 -2.17
C GLN A 783 -7.29 21.96 -1.74
N ARG A 784 -6.96 23.08 -1.10
CA ARG A 784 -7.94 24.09 -0.69
C ARG A 784 -7.54 25.46 -1.22
N ARG A 785 -8.53 26.30 -1.54
CA ARG A 785 -8.29 27.66 -2.05
C ARG A 785 -7.73 28.63 -0.99
N ASP A 786 -7.92 28.30 0.28
CA ASP A 786 -7.39 29.02 1.46
C ASP A 786 -6.07 28.42 1.98
N ALA A 787 -5.46 27.47 1.26
CA ALA A 787 -4.17 26.89 1.59
C ALA A 787 -3.20 27.00 0.40
N THR A 788 -1.95 27.37 0.69
CA THR A 788 -0.87 27.53 -0.31
C THR A 788 -0.15 26.22 -0.64
N PHE A 789 -0.70 25.07 -0.25
CA PHE A 789 -0.12 23.75 -0.48
C PHE A 789 -1.18 22.65 -0.55
N ALA A 790 -0.91 21.62 -1.35
CA ALA A 790 -1.63 20.36 -1.35
C ALA A 790 -1.18 19.50 -0.17
N VAL A 791 -2.13 18.79 0.44
CA VAL A 791 -1.89 17.85 1.54
C VAL A 791 -2.23 16.45 1.06
N LEU A 792 -1.31 15.51 1.26
CA LEU A 792 -1.56 14.09 1.09
C LEU A 792 -1.94 13.45 2.42
N LYS A 793 -3.01 12.67 2.39
CA LYS A 793 -3.49 11.86 3.49
C LYS A 793 -3.74 10.44 3.00
N PHE A 794 -4.05 9.57 3.95
CA PHE A 794 -4.58 8.26 3.66
C PHE A 794 -5.83 7.99 4.51
N ALA A 795 -6.90 7.55 3.86
CA ALA A 795 -8.21 7.35 4.47
C ALA A 795 -8.45 5.86 4.74
N ILE A 796 -9.21 5.58 5.79
CA ILE A 796 -9.65 4.22 6.12
C ILE A 796 -10.83 3.85 5.24
N ARG A 797 -10.73 2.70 4.57
CA ARG A 797 -11.82 2.07 3.84
C ARG A 797 -12.15 0.70 4.47
N THR A 798 -13.41 0.30 4.39
CA THR A 798 -13.90 -0.99 4.93
C THR A 798 -14.81 -1.69 3.93
N HIS A 799 -14.70 -3.01 3.82
CA HIS A 799 -15.55 -3.84 2.95
C HIS A 799 -16.09 -5.05 3.70
N LEU A 800 -17.33 -5.48 3.44
CA LEU A 800 -17.94 -6.64 4.10
C LEU A 800 -17.56 -7.92 3.35
N PHE A 801 -16.91 -8.89 4.02
CA PHE A 801 -16.53 -10.16 3.37
C PHE A 801 -17.63 -11.24 3.45
N LEU A 802 -18.50 -11.17 4.46
CA LEU A 802 -19.53 -12.18 4.73
C LEU A 802 -20.43 -12.53 3.52
N PRO A 803 -20.87 -11.58 2.66
CA PRO A 803 -21.69 -11.90 1.50
C PRO A 803 -21.05 -12.94 0.58
N TYR A 804 -19.73 -12.84 0.33
CA TYR A 804 -19.02 -13.75 -0.57
C TYR A 804 -18.90 -15.17 -0.01
N PHE A 805 -18.74 -15.31 1.32
CA PHE A 805 -18.75 -16.62 1.98
C PHE A 805 -20.15 -17.26 1.96
N LEU A 806 -21.21 -16.48 2.21
CA LEU A 806 -22.57 -16.99 2.13
C LEU A 806 -22.94 -17.38 0.69
N GLN A 807 -22.58 -16.57 -0.30
CA GLN A 807 -22.75 -16.90 -1.72
C GLN A 807 -22.01 -18.20 -2.07
N TYR A 808 -20.76 -18.37 -1.63
CA TYR A 808 -19.99 -19.59 -1.84
C TYR A 808 -20.68 -20.83 -1.24
N CYS A 809 -21.11 -20.78 0.02
CA CYS A 809 -21.83 -21.89 0.65
C CYS A 809 -23.13 -22.23 -0.09
N LEU A 810 -23.92 -21.22 -0.47
CA LEU A 810 -25.20 -21.41 -1.17
C LEU A 810 -25.02 -21.97 -2.59
N VAL A 811 -23.98 -21.55 -3.33
CA VAL A 811 -23.61 -22.12 -4.64
C VAL A 811 -23.24 -23.61 -4.55
N HIS A 812 -22.57 -24.01 -3.46
CA HIS A 812 -22.18 -25.41 -3.23
C HIS A 812 -23.26 -26.25 -2.50
N GLY A 813 -24.42 -25.65 -2.16
CA GLY A 813 -25.51 -26.33 -1.46
C GLY A 813 -25.27 -26.56 0.04
N ASP A 814 -24.23 -25.97 0.63
CA ASP A 814 -23.90 -26.09 2.05
C ASP A 814 -24.73 -25.12 2.91
N MET A 815 -26.02 -25.44 3.00
CA MET A 815 -26.98 -24.72 3.84
C MET A 815 -26.61 -24.73 5.34
N PRO A 816 -26.11 -25.84 5.93
CA PRO A 816 -25.63 -25.84 7.32
C PRO A 816 -24.51 -24.82 7.57
N ALA A 817 -23.51 -24.74 6.68
CA ALA A 817 -22.43 -23.78 6.84
C ALA A 817 -22.91 -22.33 6.73
N ALA A 818 -23.77 -22.04 5.74
CA ALA A 818 -24.37 -20.71 5.58
C ALA A 818 -25.18 -20.29 6.81
N LEU A 819 -25.96 -21.21 7.41
CA LEU A 819 -26.71 -20.95 8.65
C LEU A 819 -25.78 -20.67 9.84
N SER A 820 -24.69 -21.43 9.99
CA SER A 820 -23.73 -21.24 11.09
C SER A 820 -22.99 -19.90 10.99
N LEU A 821 -22.57 -19.50 9.79
CA LEU A 821 -21.99 -18.18 9.54
C LEU A 821 -22.98 -17.05 9.88
N CYS A 822 -24.25 -17.20 9.48
CA CYS A 822 -25.30 -16.24 9.84
C CYS A 822 -25.51 -16.16 11.37
N GLN A 823 -25.50 -17.29 12.09
CA GLN A 823 -25.61 -17.29 13.55
C GLN A 823 -24.41 -16.58 14.20
N HIS A 824 -23.18 -16.91 13.78
CA HIS A 824 -21.95 -16.31 14.29
C HIS A 824 -21.96 -14.77 14.14
N PHE A 825 -22.31 -14.26 12.95
CA PHE A 825 -22.29 -12.83 12.65
C PHE A 825 -23.58 -12.06 12.99
N SER A 826 -24.63 -12.74 13.46
CA SER A 826 -25.93 -12.14 13.81
C SER A 826 -25.88 -11.01 14.85
N HIS A 827 -24.81 -10.95 15.64
CA HIS A 827 -24.60 -9.93 16.67
C HIS A 827 -24.19 -8.56 16.10
N LEU A 828 -23.69 -8.50 14.87
CA LEU A 828 -23.19 -7.28 14.26
C LEU A 828 -24.34 -6.34 13.86
N SER A 829 -24.22 -5.07 14.24
CA SER A 829 -25.25 -4.05 13.97
C SER A 829 -25.62 -3.86 12.49
N TYR A 830 -24.71 -4.17 11.56
CA TYR A 830 -24.91 -4.13 10.11
C TYR A 830 -25.11 -5.51 9.46
N PHE A 831 -25.32 -6.58 10.24
CA PHE A 831 -25.58 -7.91 9.71
C PHE A 831 -26.73 -7.95 8.67
N PRO A 832 -27.89 -7.27 8.86
CA PRO A 832 -28.92 -7.20 7.83
C PRO A 832 -28.44 -6.57 6.51
N HIS A 833 -27.54 -5.58 6.58
CA HIS A 833 -26.98 -4.94 5.39
C HIS A 833 -25.99 -5.86 4.65
N ALA A 834 -25.26 -6.73 5.34
CA ALA A 834 -24.47 -7.78 4.66
C ALA A 834 -25.37 -8.75 3.87
N LEU A 835 -26.53 -9.11 4.42
CA LEU A 835 -27.51 -9.96 3.72
C LEU A 835 -28.25 -9.22 2.59
N GLU A 836 -28.42 -7.91 2.70
CA GLU A 836 -28.88 -7.04 1.61
C GLU A 836 -27.88 -7.04 0.45
N ILE A 837 -26.57 -6.91 0.72
CA ILE A 837 -25.51 -6.99 -0.28
C ILE A 837 -25.47 -8.38 -0.95
N LEU A 838 -25.63 -9.47 -0.17
CA LEU A 838 -25.73 -10.83 -0.72
C LEU A 838 -26.89 -10.94 -1.72
N LEU A 839 -28.08 -10.44 -1.36
CA LEU A 839 -29.24 -10.47 -2.24
C LEU A 839 -29.04 -9.60 -3.49
N HIS A 840 -28.39 -8.44 -3.35
CA HIS A 840 -28.08 -7.53 -4.45
C HIS A 840 -27.10 -8.15 -5.46
N HIS A 841 -25.97 -8.70 -5.00
CA HIS A 841 -24.98 -9.33 -5.88
C HIS A 841 -25.58 -10.48 -6.70
N ILE A 842 -26.38 -11.34 -6.05
CA ILE A 842 -26.98 -12.50 -6.71
C ILE A 842 -28.11 -12.07 -7.66
N LEU A 843 -28.86 -11.01 -7.33
CA LEU A 843 -29.85 -10.44 -8.23
C LEU A 843 -29.20 -9.83 -9.48
N ASP A 844 -28.10 -9.09 -9.33
CA ASP A 844 -27.34 -8.54 -10.46
C ASP A 844 -26.77 -9.66 -11.35
N GLU A 845 -26.16 -10.69 -10.75
CA GLU A 845 -25.68 -11.87 -11.46
C GLU A 845 -26.82 -12.59 -12.22
N GLU A 846 -28.00 -12.77 -11.63
CA GLU A 846 -29.13 -13.43 -12.28
C GLU A 846 -29.74 -12.57 -13.41
N VAL A 847 -29.79 -11.25 -13.27
CA VAL A 847 -30.20 -10.32 -14.33
C VAL A 847 -29.22 -10.34 -15.51
N ASP A 848 -27.91 -10.31 -15.23
CA ASP A 848 -26.87 -10.40 -16.26
C ASP A 848 -26.88 -11.77 -16.95
N ASN A 849 -27.05 -12.86 -16.19
CA ASN A 849 -27.15 -14.22 -16.74
C ASN A 849 -28.43 -14.41 -17.57
N ALA A 850 -29.58 -13.91 -17.16
CA ALA A 850 -30.80 -13.91 -17.99
C ALA A 850 -30.59 -13.18 -19.33
N SER A 851 -29.80 -12.09 -19.34
CA SER A 851 -29.42 -11.39 -20.57
C SER A 851 -28.47 -12.18 -21.48
N ARG A 852 -27.74 -13.16 -20.94
CA ARG A 852 -26.84 -14.07 -21.67
C ARG A 852 -27.59 -15.31 -22.14
N ASP A 853 -28.37 -15.96 -21.27
CA ASP A 853 -29.16 -17.16 -21.55
C ASP A 853 -30.26 -16.90 -22.61
N SER A 854 -30.75 -15.66 -22.73
CA SER A 854 -31.62 -15.25 -23.84
C SER A 854 -30.95 -15.30 -25.23
N LYS A 855 -29.62 -15.45 -25.29
CA LYS A 855 -28.80 -15.55 -26.51
C LYS A 855 -28.24 -16.95 -26.75
N VAL A 856 -28.52 -17.92 -25.86
CA VAL A 856 -28.02 -19.30 -25.95
C VAL A 856 -29.16 -20.24 -26.34
N GLU A 857 -29.05 -20.87 -27.51
CA GLU A 857 -30.08 -21.77 -28.04
C GLU A 857 -30.09 -23.16 -27.37
N ASP A 858 -28.97 -23.57 -26.73
CA ASP A 858 -28.83 -24.88 -26.09
C ASP A 858 -29.35 -24.87 -24.63
N PRO A 859 -30.42 -25.63 -24.30
CA PRO A 859 -30.96 -25.69 -22.94
C PRO A 859 -30.00 -26.29 -21.92
N SER A 860 -28.99 -27.06 -22.34
CA SER A 860 -28.03 -27.72 -21.43
C SER A 860 -26.98 -26.78 -20.85
N GLN A 861 -26.86 -25.55 -21.38
CA GLN A 861 -25.92 -24.53 -20.94
C GLN A 861 -26.57 -23.45 -20.05
N LYS A 862 -27.88 -23.54 -19.80
CA LYS A 862 -28.60 -22.56 -18.97
C LYS A 862 -28.21 -22.68 -17.51
N HIS A 863 -27.95 -21.54 -16.88
CA HIS A 863 -27.59 -21.53 -15.47
C HIS A 863 -28.82 -21.78 -14.58
N ALA A 864 -28.69 -22.63 -13.56
CA ALA A 864 -29.72 -22.80 -12.57
C ALA A 864 -29.82 -21.52 -11.71
N PRO A 865 -31.01 -20.92 -11.53
CA PRO A 865 -31.15 -19.67 -10.80
C PRO A 865 -30.83 -19.87 -9.31
N LEU A 866 -29.95 -19.03 -8.78
CA LEU A 866 -29.51 -19.08 -7.37
C LEU A 866 -30.44 -18.24 -6.47
N LEU A 867 -31.07 -17.21 -7.03
CA LEU A 867 -31.95 -16.28 -6.31
C LEU A 867 -33.08 -16.97 -5.52
N PRO A 868 -33.78 -18.01 -6.02
CA PRO A 868 -34.82 -18.71 -5.25
C PRO A 868 -34.28 -19.40 -3.99
N SER A 869 -33.10 -19.99 -4.08
CA SER A 869 -32.42 -20.64 -2.94
C SER A 869 -32.01 -19.60 -1.89
N VAL A 870 -31.54 -18.44 -2.32
CA VAL A 870 -31.14 -17.32 -1.44
C VAL A 870 -32.36 -16.69 -0.76
N ILE A 871 -33.45 -16.44 -1.50
CA ILE A 871 -34.71 -15.94 -0.93
C ILE A 871 -35.23 -16.92 0.13
N SER A 872 -35.25 -18.22 -0.19
CA SER A 872 -35.66 -19.28 0.74
C SER A 872 -34.76 -19.34 1.98
N PHE A 873 -33.44 -19.20 1.80
CA PHE A 873 -32.46 -19.13 2.89
C PHE A 873 -32.70 -17.92 3.80
N LEU A 874 -32.86 -16.72 3.24
CA LEU A 874 -33.11 -15.49 4.00
C LEU A 874 -34.45 -15.55 4.75
N GLN A 875 -35.49 -16.12 4.13
CA GLN A 875 -36.80 -16.29 4.77
C GLN A 875 -36.77 -17.32 5.91
N ALA A 876 -35.94 -18.37 5.80
CA ALA A 876 -35.82 -19.41 6.82
C ALA A 876 -34.86 -19.05 7.97
N SER A 877 -33.81 -18.27 7.68
CA SER A 877 -32.74 -17.93 8.64
C SER A 877 -33.02 -16.70 9.50
N LEU A 878 -33.97 -15.84 9.10
CA LEU A 878 -34.20 -14.54 9.72
C LEU A 878 -35.60 -14.37 10.32
N PRO A 879 -35.77 -13.51 11.35
CA PRO A 879 -37.07 -13.02 11.74
C PRO A 879 -37.76 -12.30 10.58
N THR A 880 -39.05 -12.58 10.34
CA THR A 880 -39.82 -12.05 9.20
C THR A 880 -39.73 -10.53 9.05
N ARG A 881 -39.67 -9.79 10.16
CA ARG A 881 -39.50 -8.33 10.16
C ARG A 881 -38.17 -7.88 9.53
N VAL A 882 -37.09 -8.61 9.76
CA VAL A 882 -35.75 -8.30 9.21
C VAL A 882 -35.68 -8.72 7.74
N TYR A 883 -36.23 -9.88 7.40
CA TYR A 883 -36.37 -10.33 6.02
C TYR A 883 -37.10 -9.31 5.13
N LEU A 884 -38.26 -8.82 5.57
CA LEU A 884 -39.04 -7.80 4.84
C LEU A 884 -38.27 -6.48 4.68
N ASP A 885 -37.40 -6.14 5.63
CA ASP A 885 -36.56 -4.93 5.55
C ASP A 885 -35.43 -5.10 4.53
N ILE A 886 -34.72 -6.24 4.56
CA ILE A 886 -33.67 -6.57 3.59
C ILE A 886 -34.20 -6.54 2.15
N VAL A 887 -35.36 -7.18 1.91
CA VAL A 887 -35.99 -7.21 0.58
C VAL A 887 -36.32 -5.80 0.08
N VAL A 888 -36.88 -4.93 0.93
CA VAL A 888 -37.25 -3.56 0.49
C VAL A 888 -36.05 -2.65 0.30
N GLN A 889 -35.00 -2.78 1.12
CA GLN A 889 -33.77 -1.99 0.95
C GLN A 889 -33.04 -2.40 -0.34
N CYS A 890 -32.90 -3.71 -0.60
CA CYS A 890 -32.31 -4.22 -1.84
C CYS A 890 -33.10 -3.77 -3.07
N THR A 891 -34.45 -3.89 -3.04
CA THR A 891 -35.31 -3.39 -4.13
C THR A 891 -35.07 -1.89 -4.37
N ARG A 892 -35.10 -1.07 -3.32
CA ARG A 892 -34.95 0.39 -3.46
C ARG A 892 -33.57 0.88 -3.93
N LYS A 893 -32.53 0.04 -3.86
CA LYS A 893 -31.18 0.37 -4.33
C LYS A 893 -30.84 -0.22 -5.71
N THR A 894 -31.70 -1.08 -6.25
CA THR A 894 -31.53 -1.71 -7.58
C THR A 894 -32.40 -1.04 -8.65
N GLU A 895 -32.10 -1.29 -9.92
CA GLU A 895 -32.85 -0.73 -11.06
C GLU A 895 -34.18 -1.46 -11.31
N LEU A 896 -35.17 -0.78 -11.89
CA LEU A 896 -36.50 -1.33 -12.21
C LEU A 896 -36.48 -2.67 -12.98
N ARG A 897 -35.46 -2.90 -13.82
CA ARG A 897 -35.29 -4.19 -14.53
C ARG A 897 -35.05 -5.35 -13.56
N SER A 898 -34.29 -5.12 -12.50
CA SER A 898 -33.97 -6.12 -11.48
C SER A 898 -35.18 -6.41 -10.58
N TRP A 899 -36.09 -5.44 -10.40
CA TRP A 899 -37.30 -5.62 -9.60
C TRP A 899 -38.20 -6.70 -10.20
N ARG A 900 -38.36 -6.72 -11.54
CA ARG A 900 -39.17 -7.74 -12.23
C ARG A 900 -38.60 -9.16 -12.06
N THR A 901 -37.28 -9.33 -12.13
CA THR A 901 -36.62 -10.61 -11.81
C THR A 901 -36.84 -11.01 -10.35
N LEU A 902 -36.66 -10.08 -9.40
CA LEU A 902 -36.83 -10.34 -7.98
C LEU A 902 -38.27 -10.74 -7.63
N PHE A 903 -39.27 -10.00 -8.12
CA PHE A 903 -40.70 -10.27 -7.90
C PHE A 903 -41.25 -11.45 -8.71
N THR A 904 -40.45 -12.10 -9.56
CA THR A 904 -40.82 -13.40 -10.13
C THR A 904 -40.82 -14.52 -9.08
N TYR A 905 -40.05 -14.35 -7.99
CA TYR A 905 -39.90 -15.34 -6.92
C TYR A 905 -40.42 -14.86 -5.54
N LEU A 906 -40.87 -13.62 -5.43
CA LEU A 906 -41.45 -13.05 -4.21
C LEU A 906 -42.98 -12.92 -4.30
N PRO A 907 -43.69 -12.86 -3.16
CA PRO A 907 -45.08 -12.39 -3.12
C PRO A 907 -45.22 -10.97 -3.71
N PRO A 908 -46.41 -10.60 -4.24
CA PRO A 908 -46.67 -9.25 -4.74
C PRO A 908 -46.31 -8.17 -3.71
N PRO A 909 -45.83 -6.97 -4.13
CA PRO A 909 -45.43 -5.90 -3.22
C PRO A 909 -46.49 -5.53 -2.17
N ARG A 910 -47.78 -5.63 -2.55
CA ARG A 910 -48.95 -5.42 -1.67
C ARG A 910 -48.98 -6.38 -0.48
N ASP A 911 -48.66 -7.65 -0.69
CA ASP A 911 -48.68 -8.65 0.38
C ASP A 911 -47.51 -8.46 1.34
N LEU A 912 -46.34 -8.04 0.84
CA LEU A 912 -45.19 -7.68 1.67
C LEU A 912 -45.44 -6.42 2.50
N PHE A 913 -46.10 -5.41 1.91
CA PHE A 913 -46.57 -4.21 2.61
C PHE A 913 -47.56 -4.55 3.73
N GLU A 914 -48.58 -5.38 3.45
CA GLU A 914 -49.55 -5.83 4.46
C GLU A 914 -48.91 -6.66 5.57
N GLN A 915 -47.91 -7.49 5.26
CA GLN A 915 -47.12 -8.20 6.27
C GLN A 915 -46.30 -7.24 7.15
N ALA A 916 -45.64 -6.23 6.56
CA ALA A 916 -44.90 -5.22 7.31
C ALA A 916 -45.80 -4.40 8.25
N LEU A 917 -47.03 -4.07 7.82
CA LEU A 917 -48.05 -3.45 8.66
C LEU A 917 -48.51 -4.36 9.81
N LYS A 918 -48.82 -5.63 9.53
CA LYS A 918 -49.20 -6.63 10.56
C LYS A 918 -48.11 -6.80 11.63
N LEU A 919 -46.84 -6.67 11.26
CA LEU A 919 -45.69 -6.72 12.16
C LEU A 919 -45.35 -5.36 12.83
N ASN A 920 -46.18 -4.32 12.64
CA ASN A 920 -45.98 -2.96 13.16
C ASN A 920 -44.59 -2.36 12.79
N SER A 921 -44.02 -2.78 11.65
CA SER A 921 -42.76 -2.26 11.12
C SER A 921 -43.03 -1.12 10.14
N LEU A 922 -43.55 -0.01 10.68
CA LEU A 922 -44.04 1.11 9.87
C LEU A 922 -42.98 1.64 8.89
N LYS A 923 -41.72 1.82 9.31
CA LYS A 923 -40.61 2.29 8.45
C LYS A 923 -40.36 1.34 7.25
N THR A 924 -40.41 0.02 7.48
CA THR A 924 -40.31 -1.00 6.42
C THR A 924 -41.51 -0.90 5.45
N ALA A 925 -42.72 -0.74 5.97
CA ALA A 925 -43.93 -0.57 5.15
C ALA A 925 -43.89 0.74 4.31
N VAL A 926 -43.36 1.84 4.85
CA VAL A 926 -43.11 3.08 4.07
C VAL A 926 -42.14 2.82 2.91
N GLY A 927 -41.12 1.98 3.11
CA GLY A 927 -40.23 1.57 2.02
C GLY A 927 -40.96 0.90 0.85
N TYR A 928 -41.98 0.08 1.13
CA TYR A 928 -42.76 -0.61 0.10
C TYR A 928 -43.72 0.30 -0.67
N LEU A 929 -44.03 1.52 -0.20
CA LEU A 929 -44.87 2.47 -0.94
C LEU A 929 -44.26 2.87 -2.30
N LEU A 930 -42.94 3.08 -2.34
CA LEU A 930 -42.21 3.38 -3.58
C LEU A 930 -42.20 2.19 -4.54
N VAL A 931 -42.16 0.97 -4.00
CA VAL A 931 -42.23 -0.26 -4.81
C VAL A 931 -43.64 -0.41 -5.38
N LEU A 932 -44.68 -0.25 -4.55
CA LEU A 932 -46.08 -0.27 -4.98
C LEU A 932 -46.35 0.72 -6.11
N GLN A 933 -45.92 1.98 -5.94
CA GLN A 933 -46.08 3.03 -6.96
C GLN A 933 -45.52 2.63 -8.34
N ALA A 934 -44.37 1.95 -8.40
CA ALA A 934 -43.75 1.58 -9.66
C ALA A 934 -44.43 0.38 -10.35
N PHE A 935 -45.26 -0.39 -9.64
CA PHE A 935 -46.03 -1.51 -10.17
C PHE A 935 -47.50 -1.15 -10.45
N GLU A 936 -48.00 0.00 -9.98
CA GLU A 936 -49.38 0.47 -10.28
C GLU A 936 -49.64 0.77 -11.77
N ASP A 937 -48.59 0.96 -12.58
CA ASP A 937 -48.72 1.15 -14.03
C ASP A 937 -48.99 -0.16 -14.82
N ASP A 938 -48.71 -1.34 -14.26
CA ASP A 938 -48.89 -2.65 -14.92
C ASP A 938 -50.21 -3.36 -14.51
N ASP A 939 -50.71 -3.16 -13.27
CA ASP A 939 -51.88 -3.85 -12.72
C ASP A 939 -53.12 -2.93 -12.59
N GLY A 940 -54.10 -3.10 -13.47
CA GLY A 940 -55.37 -2.36 -13.38
C GLY A 940 -56.25 -2.81 -12.21
N HIS A 941 -56.72 -1.83 -11.40
CA HIS A 941 -57.58 -1.92 -10.20
C HIS A 941 -56.83 -2.17 -8.86
N GLU A 942 -57.18 -1.57 -7.69
CA GLU A 942 -58.39 -0.79 -7.36
C GLU A 942 -58.27 0.18 -6.14
N ALA A 943 -57.06 0.49 -5.62
CA ALA A 943 -56.90 1.39 -4.47
C ALA A 943 -55.73 2.37 -4.68
N PRO A 944 -55.93 3.70 -4.60
CA PRO A 944 -54.86 4.66 -4.80
C PRO A 944 -53.85 4.65 -3.65
N ILE A 945 -52.56 4.93 -3.94
CA ILE A 945 -51.47 5.13 -2.95
C ILE A 945 -51.91 5.97 -1.75
N GLU A 946 -52.75 7.00 -1.98
CA GLU A 946 -53.33 7.87 -0.95
C GLU A 946 -53.94 7.07 0.22
N ASP A 947 -54.62 5.94 -0.04
CA ASP A 947 -55.25 5.10 1.00
C ASP A 947 -54.22 4.38 1.87
N TYR A 948 -53.15 3.84 1.26
CA TYR A 948 -52.06 3.19 1.98
C TYR A 948 -51.28 4.19 2.84
N VAL A 949 -51.06 5.41 2.32
CA VAL A 949 -50.39 6.50 3.04
C VAL A 949 -51.26 7.04 4.19
N VAL A 950 -52.57 7.24 3.98
CA VAL A 950 -53.52 7.62 5.04
C VAL A 950 -53.50 6.62 6.20
N ARG A 951 -53.53 5.32 5.88
CA ARG A 951 -53.49 4.25 6.89
C ARG A 951 -52.17 4.22 7.65
N LEU A 952 -51.04 4.49 6.98
CA LEU A 952 -49.73 4.65 7.63
C LEU A 952 -49.65 5.91 8.51
N LEU A 953 -50.20 7.05 8.07
CA LEU A 953 -50.27 8.29 8.85
C LEU A 953 -51.06 8.12 10.15
N VAL A 954 -52.21 7.43 10.10
CA VAL A 954 -52.99 7.10 11.30
C VAL A 954 -52.18 6.24 12.28
N LEU A 955 -51.53 5.18 11.80
CA LEU A 955 -50.73 4.28 12.64
C LEU A 955 -49.47 4.95 13.20
N ALA A 956 -48.80 5.80 12.43
CA ALA A 956 -47.64 6.57 12.88
C ALA A 956 -48.03 7.61 13.94
N SER A 957 -49.14 8.32 13.74
CA SER A 957 -49.67 9.28 14.72
C SER A 957 -50.07 8.60 16.04
N GLN A 958 -50.76 7.45 15.99
CA GLN A 958 -51.11 6.66 17.19
C GLN A 958 -49.88 6.20 17.98
N LYS A 959 -48.74 6.01 17.30
CA LYS A 959 -47.45 5.63 17.89
C LYS A 959 -46.61 6.83 18.37
N GLY A 960 -47.04 8.06 18.06
CA GLY A 960 -46.27 9.29 18.32
C GLY A 960 -45.04 9.46 17.44
N ASP A 961 -44.93 8.75 16.31
CA ASP A 961 -43.80 8.82 15.39
C ASP A 961 -43.98 10.01 14.42
N TRP A 962 -43.79 11.22 14.95
CA TRP A 962 -43.98 12.47 14.21
C TRP A 962 -42.95 12.67 13.09
N GLU A 963 -41.76 12.07 13.20
CA GLU A 963 -40.76 12.05 12.13
C GLU A 963 -41.29 11.28 10.91
N LEU A 964 -41.85 10.09 11.14
CA LEU A 964 -42.46 9.29 10.09
C LEU A 964 -43.72 9.96 9.50
N CYS A 965 -44.51 10.64 10.32
CA CYS A 965 -45.63 11.45 9.82
C CYS A 965 -45.14 12.57 8.88
N ALA A 966 -44.03 13.23 9.20
CA ALA A 966 -43.43 14.27 8.37
C ALA A 966 -42.79 13.70 7.08
N GLU A 967 -42.24 12.48 7.12
CA GLU A 967 -41.82 11.75 5.91
C GLU A 967 -43.01 11.45 4.99
N LEU A 968 -44.08 10.85 5.51
CA LEU A 968 -45.29 10.54 4.75
C LEU A 968 -45.95 11.80 4.17
N ALA A 969 -45.92 12.92 4.90
CA ALA A 969 -46.40 14.20 4.39
C ALA A 969 -45.54 14.74 3.23
N ARG A 970 -44.21 14.64 3.33
CA ARG A 970 -43.29 14.96 2.21
C ARG A 970 -43.51 14.06 1.00
N PHE A 971 -43.88 12.80 1.22
CA PHE A 971 -44.15 11.84 0.14
C PHE A 971 -45.39 12.25 -0.65
N LEU A 972 -46.49 12.59 0.02
CA LEU A 972 -47.71 13.08 -0.64
C LEU A 972 -47.48 14.40 -1.40
N ILE A 973 -46.64 15.31 -0.88
CA ILE A 973 -46.26 16.54 -1.60
C ILE A 973 -45.41 16.23 -2.86
N ALA A 974 -44.56 15.19 -2.81
CA ALA A 974 -43.77 14.78 -3.96
C ALA A 974 -44.61 14.06 -5.05
N LEU A 975 -45.74 13.45 -4.67
CA LEU A 975 -46.72 12.89 -5.61
C LEU A 975 -47.66 13.96 -6.20
N ASP A 976 -47.94 15.02 -5.44
CA ASP A 976 -48.86 16.10 -5.80
C ASP A 976 -48.35 17.45 -5.29
N GLU A 977 -47.65 18.18 -6.15
CA GLU A 977 -47.07 19.50 -5.84
C GLU A 977 -48.13 20.56 -5.45
N SER A 978 -49.42 20.34 -5.77
CA SER A 978 -50.50 21.23 -5.32
C SER A 978 -50.77 21.10 -3.80
N GLY A 979 -50.36 19.98 -3.21
CA GLY A 979 -50.61 19.62 -1.81
C GLY A 979 -52.04 19.19 -1.50
N ASP A 980 -52.91 19.00 -2.50
CA ASP A 980 -54.30 18.60 -2.28
C ASP A 980 -54.43 17.13 -1.81
N MET A 981 -53.57 16.22 -2.28
CA MET A 981 -53.42 14.86 -1.70
C MET A 981 -53.12 14.90 -0.21
N LEU A 982 -52.18 15.77 0.21
CA LEU A 982 -51.83 15.90 1.63
C LEU A 982 -53.00 16.44 2.46
N ARG A 983 -53.75 17.42 1.93
CA ARG A 983 -54.94 17.96 2.61
C ARG A 983 -56.00 16.88 2.81
N ARG A 984 -56.35 16.15 1.75
CA ARG A 984 -57.30 15.02 1.83
C ARG A 984 -56.83 13.94 2.80
N ALA A 985 -55.54 13.59 2.76
CA ALA A 985 -54.98 12.60 3.66
C ALA A 985 -55.07 13.05 5.13
N ILE A 986 -54.67 14.28 5.46
CA ILE A 986 -54.77 14.84 6.81
C ILE A 986 -56.23 14.88 7.28
N ASP A 987 -57.16 15.35 6.45
CA ASP A 987 -58.58 15.41 6.81
C ASP A 987 -59.16 14.00 7.07
N ARG A 988 -58.74 12.99 6.29
CA ARG A 988 -59.12 11.57 6.49
C ARG A 988 -58.48 10.93 7.72
N THR A 989 -57.31 11.39 8.17
CA THR A 989 -56.64 10.86 9.39
C THR A 989 -57.23 11.37 10.70
N GLY A 990 -58.05 12.43 10.69
CA GLY A 990 -58.60 13.04 11.90
C GLY A 990 -57.61 13.87 12.72
N LEU A 991 -56.38 14.08 12.22
CA LEU A 991 -55.31 14.84 12.90
C LEU A 991 -55.66 16.30 13.24
N ARG A 992 -56.74 16.86 12.66
CA ARG A 992 -57.21 18.23 12.93
C ARG A 992 -58.09 18.36 14.19
N ASP A 993 -58.70 17.28 14.68
CA ASP A 993 -59.72 17.32 15.75
C ASP A 993 -59.26 16.70 17.10
N GLY A 994 -57.96 16.37 17.23
CA GLY A 994 -57.38 15.80 18.46
C GLY A 994 -56.99 16.86 19.50
N GLY A 995 -57.82 17.04 20.54
CA GLY A 995 -57.54 17.98 21.63
C GLY A 995 -56.34 17.60 22.52
N LEU A 996 -55.37 18.51 22.64
CA LEU A 996 -54.28 18.43 23.63
C LEU A 996 -54.83 18.62 25.07
N PRO A 997 -54.49 17.77 26.05
CA PRO A 997 -54.63 18.12 27.46
C PRO A 997 -53.60 19.21 27.80
N GLY A 998 -54.08 20.41 28.09
CA GLY A 998 -53.22 21.59 28.22
C GLY A 998 -52.25 21.54 29.39
N ALA A 999 -50.98 21.81 29.11
CA ALA A 999 -49.96 22.17 30.09
C ALA A 999 -49.19 23.41 29.63
N GLY A 1000 -49.53 24.54 30.24
CA GLY A 1000 -48.81 25.83 30.28
C GLY A 1000 -47.82 26.20 29.16
N LEU A 1001 -48.25 27.08 28.26
CA LEU A 1001 -47.33 28.03 27.62
C LEU A 1001 -46.73 28.96 28.70
N ASN A 1002 -45.40 28.94 28.87
CA ASN A 1002 -44.65 30.11 29.30
C ASN A 1002 -43.13 29.95 29.09
N GLY A 1003 -42.57 30.77 28.19
CA GLY A 1003 -41.25 31.36 28.40
C GLY A 1003 -40.00 30.64 27.87
N SER A 1004 -39.29 31.39 27.01
CA SER A 1004 -37.84 31.31 26.73
C SER A 1004 -37.38 30.34 25.64
N GLY A 1005 -37.01 30.91 24.48
CA GLY A 1005 -36.24 30.20 23.47
C GLY A 1005 -34.78 30.06 23.91
N THR A 1006 -34.32 28.82 24.06
CA THR A 1006 -32.90 28.49 24.25
C THR A 1006 -32.39 27.71 23.04
N ASN A 1007 -31.39 28.28 22.36
CA ASN A 1007 -30.68 27.61 21.27
C ASN A 1007 -29.95 26.37 21.81
N VAL A 1008 -30.47 25.17 21.54
CA VAL A 1008 -29.72 23.93 21.74
C VAL A 1008 -29.09 23.52 20.41
N LYS A 1009 -27.80 23.79 20.25
CA LYS A 1009 -26.99 23.17 19.18
C LYS A 1009 -26.91 21.66 19.44
N GLY A 1010 -27.70 20.89 18.70
CA GLY A 1010 -27.70 19.42 18.72
C GLY A 1010 -26.62 18.85 17.79
N LEU A 1011 -25.72 18.07 18.38
CA LEU A 1011 -24.63 17.32 17.74
C LEU A 1011 -25.00 16.67 16.39
N GLY A 1012 -24.15 16.88 15.38
CA GLY A 1012 -24.28 16.23 14.08
C GLY A 1012 -23.89 14.75 14.12
N LEU A 1013 -24.84 13.88 13.76
CA LEU A 1013 -24.63 12.51 13.30
C LEU A 1013 -25.73 12.21 12.26
N ALA A 1014 -25.45 12.54 11.00
CA ALA A 1014 -26.38 12.30 9.90
C ALA A 1014 -25.98 11.04 9.13
N ILE A 1015 -26.74 9.95 9.32
CA ILE A 1015 -26.80 8.82 8.37
C ILE A 1015 -28.28 8.50 8.15
N THR A 1016 -28.90 9.23 7.24
CA THR A 1016 -30.23 8.95 6.66
C THR A 1016 -30.18 9.33 5.18
N PRO A 1017 -30.66 8.47 4.26
CA PRO A 1017 -30.65 8.79 2.83
C PRO A 1017 -31.71 9.86 2.52
N SER A 1018 -31.26 11.00 2.01
CA SER A 1018 -32.11 12.08 1.51
C SER A 1018 -32.90 11.64 0.25
N TRP A 1019 -34.18 12.02 0.15
CA TRP A 1019 -35.07 11.65 -0.96
C TRP A 1019 -34.83 12.42 -2.29
N SER A 1020 -33.65 13.00 -2.49
CA SER A 1020 -33.40 14.03 -3.52
C SER A 1020 -32.32 13.65 -4.55
N SER A 1021 -32.06 12.37 -4.78
CA SER A 1021 -30.99 11.89 -5.68
C SER A 1021 -31.48 11.00 -6.84
N LEU A 1022 -32.53 11.43 -7.54
CA LEU A 1022 -32.85 10.96 -8.90
C LEU A 1022 -33.29 12.15 -9.76
N SER A 1023 -32.34 12.77 -10.46
CA SER A 1023 -32.63 13.65 -11.61
C SER A 1023 -31.75 13.22 -12.78
N ALA A 1024 -32.28 13.34 -14.00
CA ALA A 1024 -31.81 12.54 -15.13
C ALA A 1024 -30.42 12.95 -15.66
N VAL A 1025 -29.51 11.98 -15.76
CA VAL A 1025 -28.30 12.11 -16.58
C VAL A 1025 -28.63 11.63 -17.99
N SER A 1026 -28.92 12.57 -18.90
CA SER A 1026 -29.02 12.28 -20.33
C SER A 1026 -27.64 11.94 -20.89
N SER A 1027 -27.45 10.72 -21.38
CA SER A 1027 -26.19 10.26 -21.94
C SER A 1027 -25.95 10.83 -23.35
N ILE A 1028 -24.80 11.50 -23.53
CA ILE A 1028 -24.29 11.89 -24.85
C ILE A 1028 -23.22 10.87 -25.26
N SER A 1029 -23.39 10.22 -26.42
CA SER A 1029 -22.32 9.45 -27.09
C SER A 1029 -22.59 9.32 -28.61
N PRO A 1030 -21.56 9.09 -29.47
CA PRO A 1030 -21.59 9.61 -30.84
C PRO A 1030 -21.75 8.59 -32.00
N ARG A 1031 -22.53 9.02 -33.02
CA ARG A 1031 -22.48 8.74 -34.48
C ARG A 1031 -21.85 7.45 -35.06
N ARG A 1032 -22.67 6.71 -35.83
CA ARG A 1032 -22.53 6.19 -37.24
C ARG A 1032 -23.28 4.84 -37.38
N SER A 1033 -23.86 4.40 -38.51
CA SER A 1033 -24.22 4.99 -39.82
C SER A 1033 -25.00 3.94 -40.68
N LEU A 1034 -25.68 4.37 -41.77
CA LEU A 1034 -26.33 3.56 -42.84
C LEU A 1034 -27.71 2.94 -42.48
N SER A 1035 -28.73 2.84 -43.36
CA SER A 1035 -28.90 3.26 -44.78
C SER A 1035 -30.38 3.22 -45.26
N ARG A 1036 -30.76 4.06 -46.27
CA ARG A 1036 -31.98 4.00 -47.12
C ARG A 1036 -33.34 4.13 -46.37
N GLN A 1037 -34.47 4.61 -46.90
CA GLN A 1037 -34.94 5.25 -48.16
C GLN A 1037 -36.32 5.91 -47.81
N GLU A 1038 -36.97 6.86 -48.51
CA GLU A 1038 -36.74 7.67 -49.74
C GLU A 1038 -37.72 8.89 -49.72
N SER A 1039 -37.67 9.82 -50.69
CA SER A 1039 -38.71 10.83 -51.06
C SER A 1039 -39.03 11.97 -50.05
N ASP A 1040 -39.40 13.21 -50.42
CA ASP A 1040 -39.18 14.02 -51.63
C ASP A 1040 -39.47 15.53 -51.34
N THR A 1041 -39.12 16.42 -52.27
CA THR A 1041 -39.63 17.79 -52.49
C THR A 1041 -39.34 18.96 -51.51
N SER A 1042 -38.48 19.88 -51.99
CA SER A 1042 -38.71 21.37 -52.02
C SER A 1042 -38.72 22.17 -50.69
N ARG A 1043 -38.40 23.47 -50.62
CA ARG A 1043 -37.78 24.48 -51.52
C ARG A 1043 -37.46 25.74 -50.67
N THR A 1044 -36.34 26.44 -50.92
CA THR A 1044 -36.12 27.90 -50.68
C THR A 1044 -36.27 28.47 -49.25
N HIS A 1045 -35.71 29.61 -48.81
CA HIS A 1045 -34.82 30.66 -49.36
C HIS A 1045 -34.01 31.27 -48.15
N GLU A 1046 -32.86 31.91 -48.43
CA GLU A 1046 -32.26 33.15 -47.81
C GLU A 1046 -32.65 33.67 -46.39
N LYS A 1047 -31.85 34.45 -45.61
CA LYS A 1047 -30.42 34.93 -45.57
C LYS A 1047 -30.32 35.99 -44.43
N MET A 1048 -29.11 36.38 -43.98
CA MET A 1048 -28.80 37.55 -43.12
C MET A 1048 -29.36 37.50 -41.67
N ASP A 1049 -28.85 38.22 -40.65
CA ASP A 1049 -27.51 38.81 -40.39
C ASP A 1049 -27.40 39.18 -38.89
N SER A 1050 -26.23 38.92 -38.28
CA SER A 1050 -25.46 39.78 -37.34
C SER A 1050 -26.09 40.39 -36.05
N VAL A 1051 -25.26 41.19 -35.33
CA VAL A 1051 -25.46 41.79 -33.98
C VAL A 1051 -25.33 40.74 -32.84
N GLU A 1052 -24.29 40.66 -31.99
CA GLU A 1052 -23.32 41.61 -31.37
C GLU A 1052 -23.77 42.19 -30.00
N GLU A 1053 -22.79 42.34 -29.10
CA GLU A 1053 -22.79 42.95 -27.75
C GLU A 1053 -23.43 42.22 -26.52
N ALA A 1054 -22.52 41.70 -25.69
CA ALA A 1054 -22.31 42.06 -24.27
C ALA A 1054 -23.41 41.89 -23.20
N SER A 1055 -23.24 40.85 -22.37
CA SER A 1055 -22.92 41.01 -20.93
C SER A 1055 -22.38 39.71 -20.33
#